data_AF-A0A7S4MRA1-F1
#
_entry.id   AF-A0A7S4MRA1-F1
#
_cell.length_a   1.000
_cell.length_b   1.000
_cell.length_c   1.000
_cell.angle_alpha   90.00
_cell.angle_beta   90.00
_cell.angle_gamma   90.00
#
_symmetry.space_group_name_H-M   'P 1'
#
loop_
_entity.id
_entity.type
_entity.pdbx_description
1 polymer ?
#
loop_
_entity_poly.entity_id
_entity_poly.type
_entity_poly.pdbx_seq_one_letter_code
_entity_poly.pdbx_strand_id
1 'polypeptide(L)'
;FSAMGKLPEKLSILLGVGDTILARLHKVKAVVTNPQRRPVCLTDPQSIKLLNGCLKKFKDPDVASLDSIVPAMEERYEEMEDYYFSFVDTMKFLNSTKTVIEELTESVAAFQFDKNPVLTEAFLDLVTLLVRALLLMASISDRRAIVLVFVALYRKRNPSGEENWSDLHDFLMAYDQPVRALQQSLSESVSQSLGHAVIDLMAPLMSIHNVEQMRKTGILSITNKPGEMCYPPITRQQLSIRLSPKLYMWVVYSFLLTPEQFAMPEPMEILKGILNQSYLAPLYLNEFCYIHAEYEAMFSTYKSPNKQLNKQFKKDKKTVAELLTQSVQPQQGPKFRADRRTFVRHELKQQLMLMKDYPGLLGPKIGIIWGALAIAKEEVYWYFAHRANPPPKGAKGYQEKLYVDIHIAELVYYMEEMASTIRTYSYIIHQYYLEYLMGADLNQANLHIQNLLKKGASGAVADALNSILTDIQSIDIASYTEGTDYAFRALRLNWFRVESWLVSPGCPAGDINSNIELTKRMNLIMYHTKNVDALDYLIWDFESLHGLVHYGDLITGEIDSCLQNPNRAEFLSAWLGLFSKFPESVGYHNEEEKPVIGELCVKMATDTITKIITKIGELIDNIANSYIQFEQQLTPAKSIYLVSAESVEGQIKYIISPNVM
;
A
#
# COMPACT_ATOMS: atom_id res chain seq x y z
N PHE A 1 -34.27 15.33 -1.99
CA PHE A 1 -33.04 15.73 -2.70
C PHE A 1 -31.99 16.41 -1.82
N SER A 2 -32.33 16.97 -0.66
CA SER A 2 -31.37 17.63 0.24
C SER A 2 -30.44 16.70 1.05
N ALA A 3 -30.77 15.41 1.20
CA ALA A 3 -30.06 14.50 2.11
C ALA A 3 -28.63 14.13 1.68
N MET A 4 -28.29 14.18 0.39
CA MET A 4 -26.93 13.88 -0.12
C MET A 4 -26.12 15.11 -0.53
N GLY A 5 -26.47 16.29 -0.02
CA GLY A 5 -25.83 17.55 -0.40
C GLY A 5 -24.31 17.54 -0.12
N LYS A 6 -23.51 17.39 -1.19
CA LYS A 6 -22.04 17.37 -1.19
C LYS A 6 -21.36 16.18 -0.50
N LEU A 7 -22.06 15.07 -0.25
CA LEU A 7 -21.46 13.87 0.37
C LEU A 7 -20.24 13.32 -0.39
N PRO A 8 -20.27 13.17 -1.74
CA PRO A 8 -19.10 12.73 -2.52
C PRO A 8 -17.88 13.64 -2.33
N GLU A 9 -18.09 14.96 -2.25
CA GLU A 9 -17.04 15.94 -2.02
C GLU A 9 -16.50 15.85 -0.59
N LYS A 10 -17.38 15.74 0.42
CA LYS A 10 -16.97 15.53 1.81
C LYS A 10 -16.12 14.27 1.94
N LEU A 11 -16.55 13.15 1.33
CA LEU A 11 -15.80 11.89 1.29
C LEU A 11 -14.42 12.07 0.64
N SER A 12 -14.38 12.71 -0.54
CA SER A 12 -13.13 12.95 -1.28
C SER A 12 -12.14 13.80 -0.48
N ILE A 13 -12.63 14.83 0.22
CA ILE A 13 -11.81 15.70 1.07
C ILE A 13 -11.30 14.92 2.29
N LEU A 14 -12.17 14.19 2.98
CA LEU A 14 -11.79 13.44 4.18
C LEU A 14 -10.77 12.34 3.88
N LEU A 15 -10.85 11.69 2.72
CA LEU A 15 -9.82 10.73 2.28
C LEU A 15 -8.44 11.39 2.18
N GLY A 16 -8.35 12.57 1.54
CA GLY A 16 -7.09 13.33 1.46
C GLY A 16 -6.59 13.85 2.82
N VAL A 17 -7.52 14.28 3.69
CA VAL A 17 -7.18 14.70 5.06
C VAL A 17 -6.65 13.51 5.87
N GLY A 18 -7.28 12.34 5.79
CA GLY A 18 -6.84 11.19 6.58
C GLY A 18 -5.44 10.68 6.19
N ASP A 19 -5.07 10.74 4.89
CA ASP A 19 -3.70 10.45 4.45
C ASP A 19 -2.69 11.42 5.07
N THR A 20 -3.06 12.70 5.15
CA THR A 20 -2.28 13.74 5.83
C THR A 20 -2.13 13.46 7.33
N ILE A 21 -3.21 13.04 7.99
CA ILE A 21 -3.19 12.67 9.41
C ILE A 21 -2.22 11.51 9.65
N LEU A 22 -2.25 10.46 8.82
CA LEU A 22 -1.32 9.34 8.93
C LEU A 22 0.13 9.79 8.78
N ALA A 23 0.43 10.65 7.80
CA ALA A 23 1.77 11.18 7.57
C ALA A 23 2.30 11.97 8.78
N ARG A 24 1.44 12.80 9.41
CA ARG A 24 1.81 13.59 10.59
C ARG A 24 2.00 12.72 11.83
N LEU A 25 1.10 11.76 12.07
CA LEU A 25 1.24 10.80 13.18
C LEU A 25 2.52 9.95 13.02
N HIS A 26 2.84 9.55 11.80
CA HIS A 26 4.07 8.85 11.48
C HIS A 26 5.32 9.71 11.77
N LYS A 27 5.34 10.99 11.37
CA LYS A 27 6.41 11.94 11.74
C LYS A 27 6.60 12.02 13.25
N VAL A 28 5.52 12.22 14.00
CA VAL A 28 5.56 12.26 15.48
C VAL A 28 6.17 10.98 16.04
N LYS A 29 5.69 9.82 15.56
CA LYS A 29 6.18 8.51 16.00
C LYS A 29 7.67 8.30 15.69
N ALA A 30 8.10 8.65 14.48
CA ALA A 30 9.48 8.51 14.04
C ALA A 30 10.43 9.36 14.90
N VAL A 31 10.03 10.59 15.27
CA VAL A 31 10.84 11.45 16.13
C VAL A 31 10.94 10.91 17.54
N VAL A 32 9.84 10.49 18.15
CA VAL A 32 9.88 10.05 19.56
C VAL A 32 10.52 8.68 19.74
N THR A 33 10.51 7.84 18.71
CA THR A 33 11.18 6.53 18.75
C THR A 33 12.67 6.61 18.43
N ASN A 34 13.13 7.66 17.73
CA ASN A 34 14.53 7.87 17.42
C ASN A 34 15.29 8.49 18.61
N PRO A 35 16.27 7.81 19.23
CA PRO A 35 17.00 8.31 20.39
C PRO A 35 17.73 9.65 20.17
N GLN A 36 18.09 9.97 18.94
CA GLN A 36 18.81 11.21 18.59
C GLN A 36 17.87 12.40 18.35
N ARG A 37 16.63 12.16 17.92
CA ARG A 37 15.64 13.23 17.63
C ARG A 37 14.64 13.44 18.77
N ARG A 38 14.50 12.43 19.66
CA ARG A 38 13.54 12.43 20.77
C ARG A 38 13.68 13.69 21.64
N PRO A 39 12.57 14.39 21.98
CA PRO A 39 12.61 15.58 22.84
C PRO A 39 13.29 15.36 24.18
N VAL A 40 14.11 16.33 24.63
CA VAL A 40 14.91 16.24 25.86
C VAL A 40 14.03 16.01 27.09
N CYS A 41 12.84 16.61 27.13
CA CYS A 41 11.86 16.39 28.21
C CYS A 41 11.40 14.94 28.34
N LEU A 42 11.53 14.12 27.28
CA LEU A 42 11.18 12.71 27.22
C LEU A 42 12.39 11.77 27.39
N THR A 43 13.59 12.33 27.59
CA THR A 43 14.84 11.56 27.80
C THR A 43 15.50 11.88 29.14
N ASP A 44 15.40 13.12 29.61
CA ASP A 44 16.00 13.57 30.86
C ASP A 44 15.32 12.90 32.09
N PRO A 45 16.08 12.23 32.99
CA PRO A 45 15.50 11.51 34.12
C PRO A 45 14.64 12.36 35.07
N GLN A 46 14.99 13.64 35.28
CA GLN A 46 14.22 14.53 36.16
C GLN A 46 12.88 14.89 35.52
N SER A 47 12.90 15.27 34.25
CA SER A 47 11.71 15.57 33.44
C SER A 47 10.78 14.37 33.34
N ILE A 48 11.33 13.17 33.09
CA ILE A 48 10.58 11.90 33.07
C ILE A 48 9.90 11.63 34.42
N LYS A 49 10.58 11.89 35.54
CA LYS A 49 10.00 11.68 36.88
C LYS A 49 8.79 12.59 37.12
N LEU A 50 8.88 13.85 36.74
CA LEU A 50 7.79 14.83 36.84
C LEU A 50 6.63 14.44 35.92
N LEU A 51 6.91 14.14 34.65
CA LEU A 51 5.91 13.69 33.68
C LEU A 51 5.19 12.43 34.14
N ASN A 52 5.91 11.44 34.66
CA ASN A 52 5.29 10.24 35.23
C ASN A 52 4.39 10.54 36.43
N GLY A 53 4.69 11.59 37.20
CA GLY A 53 3.82 12.09 38.26
C GLY A 53 2.48 12.57 37.72
N CYS A 54 2.49 13.40 36.67
CA CYS A 54 1.29 13.89 36.00
C CYS A 54 0.53 12.78 35.27
N LEU A 55 1.23 11.91 34.53
CA LEU A 55 0.64 10.82 33.77
C LEU A 55 -0.07 9.79 34.65
N LYS A 56 0.43 9.52 35.86
CA LYS A 56 -0.28 8.66 36.83
C LYS A 56 -1.64 9.23 37.24
N LYS A 57 -1.76 10.56 37.24
CA LYS A 57 -3.00 11.28 37.52
C LYS A 57 -3.60 11.84 36.23
N PHE A 58 -3.39 11.20 35.07
CA PHE A 58 -3.78 11.82 33.80
C PHE A 58 -5.26 12.20 33.73
N LYS A 59 -6.17 11.56 34.48
CA LYS A 59 -7.59 11.99 34.57
C LYS A 59 -7.77 13.43 35.09
N ASP A 60 -6.89 13.87 35.98
CA ASP A 60 -6.85 15.22 36.54
C ASP A 60 -5.37 15.62 36.73
N PRO A 61 -4.68 15.99 35.63
CA PRO A 61 -3.24 16.16 35.64
C PRO A 61 -2.86 17.51 36.25
N ASP A 62 -1.95 17.50 37.22
CA ASP A 62 -1.33 18.71 37.75
C ASP A 62 -0.27 19.24 36.77
N VAL A 63 -0.74 19.93 35.72
CA VAL A 63 0.12 20.48 34.67
C VAL A 63 1.07 21.56 35.22
N ALA A 64 0.70 22.26 36.30
CA ALA A 64 1.56 23.29 36.90
C ALA A 64 2.85 22.69 37.47
N SER A 65 2.83 21.43 37.91
CA SER A 65 4.05 20.73 38.34
C SER A 65 5.10 20.56 37.23
N LEU A 66 4.73 20.76 35.95
CA LEU A 66 5.61 20.70 34.78
C LEU A 66 6.27 22.05 34.44
N ASP A 67 5.95 23.15 35.13
CA ASP A 67 6.49 24.48 34.86
C ASP A 67 8.03 24.52 34.92
N SER A 68 8.65 23.60 35.67
CA SER A 68 10.11 23.44 35.76
C SER A 68 10.76 22.88 34.49
N ILE A 69 10.00 22.19 33.62
CA ILE A 69 10.49 21.63 32.34
C ILE A 69 10.41 22.68 31.22
N VAL A 70 9.50 23.65 31.35
CA VAL A 70 9.20 24.66 30.33
C VAL A 70 10.44 25.42 29.82
N PRO A 71 11.37 25.91 30.67
CA PRO A 71 12.56 26.62 30.19
C PRO A 71 13.43 25.81 29.24
N ALA A 72 13.53 24.49 29.43
CA ALA A 72 14.34 23.61 28.59
C ALA A 72 13.70 23.29 27.23
N MET A 73 12.41 23.60 27.06
CA MET A 73 11.63 23.30 25.85
C MET A 73 11.17 24.55 25.09
N GLU A 74 11.46 25.75 25.59
CA GLU A 74 11.02 27.02 25.01
C GLU A 74 11.52 27.22 23.57
N GLU A 75 12.76 26.81 23.28
CA GLU A 75 13.36 26.87 21.95
C GLU A 75 12.76 25.86 20.96
N ARG A 76 12.08 24.82 21.46
CA ARG A 76 11.39 23.78 20.66
C ARG A 76 9.87 23.94 20.69
N TYR A 77 9.37 25.16 20.98
CA TYR A 77 7.94 25.40 21.11
C TYR A 77 7.17 25.04 19.83
N GLU A 78 7.63 25.52 18.66
CA GLU A 78 6.96 25.29 17.37
C GLU A 78 6.90 23.79 17.02
N GLU A 79 7.97 23.05 17.32
CA GLU A 79 7.99 21.60 17.11
C GLU A 79 6.99 20.87 18.03
N MET A 80 6.92 21.26 19.30
CA MET A 80 5.94 20.68 20.24
C MET A 80 4.50 21.08 19.87
N GLU A 81 4.32 22.27 19.31
CA GLU A 81 3.06 22.76 18.75
C GLU A 81 2.59 21.88 17.59
N ASP A 82 3.46 21.60 16.63
CA ASP A 82 3.16 20.71 15.50
C ASP A 82 2.72 19.31 15.96
N TYR A 83 3.37 18.78 16.99
CA TYR A 83 3.03 17.46 17.55
C TYR A 83 1.69 17.48 18.27
N TYR A 84 1.44 18.52 19.06
CA TYR A 84 0.15 18.73 19.72
C TYR A 84 -0.99 18.81 18.70
N PHE A 85 -0.84 19.66 17.68
CA PHE A 85 -1.87 19.85 16.67
C PHE A 85 -2.04 18.62 15.77
N SER A 86 -1.04 17.75 15.65
CA SER A 86 -1.23 16.45 14.98
C SER A 86 -2.28 15.58 15.70
N PHE A 87 -2.34 15.63 17.04
CA PHE A 87 -3.37 14.94 17.81
C PHE A 87 -4.72 15.67 17.79
N VAL A 88 -4.72 17.01 17.83
CA VAL A 88 -5.95 17.81 17.68
C VAL A 88 -6.61 17.55 16.33
N ASP A 89 -5.82 17.54 15.25
CA ASP A 89 -6.32 17.30 13.90
C ASP A 89 -6.84 15.85 13.75
N THR A 90 -6.20 14.88 14.44
CA THR A 90 -6.71 13.50 14.50
C THR A 90 -8.08 13.43 15.18
N MET A 91 -8.28 14.16 16.29
CA MET A 91 -9.57 14.25 16.98
C MET A 91 -10.64 14.91 16.09
N LYS A 92 -10.32 16.03 15.43
CA LYS A 92 -11.24 16.72 14.51
C LYS A 92 -11.60 15.86 13.30
N PHE A 93 -10.62 15.13 12.77
CA PHE A 93 -10.81 14.16 11.69
C PHE A 93 -11.75 13.03 12.10
N LEU A 94 -11.56 12.43 13.29
CA LEU A 94 -12.48 11.44 13.83
C LEU A 94 -13.92 11.97 13.88
N ASN A 95 -14.13 13.14 14.49
CA ASN A 95 -15.46 13.71 14.67
C ASN A 95 -16.14 13.96 13.31
N SER A 96 -15.43 14.60 12.38
CA SER A 96 -15.95 14.88 11.03
C SER A 96 -16.25 13.60 10.25
N THR A 97 -15.38 12.60 10.36
CA THR A 97 -15.52 11.32 9.66
C THR A 97 -16.70 10.54 10.18
N LYS A 98 -16.90 10.49 11.51
CA LYS A 98 -18.08 9.86 12.10
C LYS A 98 -19.38 10.49 11.61
N THR A 99 -19.48 11.82 11.65
CA THR A 99 -20.66 12.54 11.16
C THR A 99 -20.95 12.21 9.68
N VAL A 100 -19.92 12.20 8.82
CA VAL A 100 -20.10 11.88 7.41
C VAL A 100 -20.49 10.42 7.20
N ILE A 101 -19.90 9.47 7.94
CA ILE A 101 -20.27 8.06 7.85
C ILE A 101 -21.72 7.83 8.30
N GLU A 102 -22.15 8.48 9.40
CA GLU A 102 -23.53 8.42 9.88
C GLU A 102 -24.50 8.98 8.82
N GLU A 103 -24.27 10.20 8.34
CA GLU A 103 -25.05 10.86 7.27
C GLU A 103 -25.13 9.97 6.00
N LEU A 104 -24.02 9.31 5.65
CA LEU A 104 -23.95 8.42 4.50
C LEU A 104 -24.80 7.16 4.71
N THR A 105 -24.68 6.49 5.84
CA THR A 105 -25.44 5.26 6.11
C THR A 105 -26.93 5.47 6.27
N GLU A 106 -27.36 6.68 6.66
CA GLU A 106 -28.78 7.07 6.66
C GLU A 106 -29.31 7.40 5.25
N SER A 107 -28.43 7.87 4.36
CA SER A 107 -28.80 8.34 3.02
C SER A 107 -28.69 7.26 1.94
N VAL A 108 -27.99 6.16 2.19
CA VAL A 108 -27.64 5.11 1.23
C VAL A 108 -28.43 3.84 1.53
N ALA A 109 -29.11 3.27 0.53
CA ALA A 109 -29.89 2.05 0.72
C ALA A 109 -29.01 0.81 1.03
N ALA A 110 -27.93 0.62 0.27
CA ALA A 110 -26.96 -0.44 0.49
C ALA A 110 -25.62 -0.12 -0.18
N PHE A 111 -24.51 -0.48 0.48
CA PHE A 111 -23.18 -0.47 -0.12
C PHE A 111 -22.89 -1.85 -0.70
N GLN A 112 -22.81 -1.93 -2.03
CA GLN A 112 -22.64 -3.18 -2.76
C GLN A 112 -21.58 -2.98 -3.83
N PHE A 113 -20.39 -3.53 -3.62
CA PHE A 113 -19.24 -3.28 -4.49
C PHE A 113 -19.53 -3.58 -5.98
N ASP A 114 -20.39 -4.56 -6.27
CA ASP A 114 -20.80 -4.93 -7.62
C ASP A 114 -21.76 -3.94 -8.30
N LYS A 115 -22.45 -3.09 -7.53
CA LYS A 115 -23.50 -2.18 -8.02
C LYS A 115 -23.14 -0.72 -7.91
N ASN A 116 -22.51 -0.30 -6.81
CA ASN A 116 -22.03 1.06 -6.55
C ASN A 116 -20.55 1.02 -6.11
N PRO A 117 -19.64 0.62 -7.01
CA PRO A 117 -18.22 0.45 -6.69
C PRO A 117 -17.56 1.73 -6.21
N VAL A 118 -17.87 2.90 -6.78
CA VAL A 118 -17.16 4.16 -6.46
C VAL A 118 -17.50 4.60 -5.03
N LEU A 119 -18.78 4.59 -4.68
CA LEU A 119 -19.26 4.92 -3.35
C LEU A 119 -18.82 3.89 -2.30
N THR A 120 -18.94 2.59 -2.62
CA THR A 120 -18.56 1.51 -1.69
C THR A 120 -17.05 1.54 -1.41
N GLU A 121 -16.22 1.75 -2.43
CA GLU A 121 -14.77 1.94 -2.27
C GLU A 121 -14.46 3.13 -1.36
N ALA A 122 -15.04 4.31 -1.64
CA ALA A 122 -14.80 5.51 -0.83
C ALA A 122 -15.24 5.36 0.63
N PHE A 123 -16.36 4.68 0.87
CA PHE A 123 -16.85 4.37 2.22
C PHE A 123 -15.89 3.45 2.99
N LEU A 124 -15.48 2.35 2.37
CA LEU A 124 -14.57 1.38 3.00
C LEU A 124 -13.17 1.95 3.20
N ASP A 125 -12.67 2.76 2.25
CA ASP A 125 -11.41 3.48 2.38
C ASP A 125 -11.44 4.45 3.57
N LEU A 126 -12.52 5.24 3.72
CA LEU A 126 -12.63 6.21 4.82
C LEU A 126 -12.70 5.54 6.19
N VAL A 127 -13.48 4.47 6.33
CA VAL A 127 -13.55 3.68 7.57
C VAL A 127 -12.18 3.07 7.89
N THR A 128 -11.52 2.50 6.90
CA THR A 128 -10.19 1.89 7.06
C THR A 128 -9.14 2.92 7.46
N LEU A 129 -9.18 4.10 6.83
CA LEU A 129 -8.30 5.23 7.13
C LEU A 129 -8.48 5.73 8.56
N LEU A 130 -9.74 5.83 9.02
CA LEU A 130 -10.05 6.20 10.41
C LEU A 130 -9.46 5.21 11.42
N VAL A 131 -9.66 3.91 11.20
CA VAL A 131 -9.13 2.87 12.10
C VAL A 131 -7.60 2.90 12.12
N ARG A 132 -6.97 2.99 10.95
CA ARG A 132 -5.50 3.07 10.82
C ARG A 132 -4.93 4.28 11.54
N ALA A 133 -5.55 5.46 11.40
CA ALA A 133 -5.11 6.69 12.05
C ALA A 133 -5.16 6.56 13.58
N LEU A 134 -6.26 6.04 14.13
CA LEU A 134 -6.39 5.90 15.57
C LEU A 134 -5.49 4.81 16.15
N LEU A 135 -5.27 3.70 15.43
CA LEU A 135 -4.31 2.67 15.83
C LEU A 135 -2.87 3.20 15.79
N LEU A 136 -2.50 3.96 14.76
CA LEU A 136 -1.19 4.59 14.66
C LEU A 136 -0.98 5.57 15.82
N MET A 137 -1.96 6.43 16.10
CA MET A 137 -1.93 7.33 17.26
C MET A 137 -1.75 6.56 18.58
N ALA A 138 -2.52 5.49 18.80
CA ALA A 138 -2.44 4.69 20.02
C ALA A 138 -1.08 4.00 20.18
N SER A 139 -0.40 3.68 19.07
CA SER A 139 0.95 3.13 19.07
C SER A 139 2.05 4.11 19.49
N ILE A 140 1.75 5.42 19.56
CA ILE A 140 2.65 6.44 20.10
C ILE A 140 2.55 6.43 21.63
N SER A 141 3.53 5.79 22.29
CA SER A 141 3.58 5.64 23.74
C SER A 141 3.60 6.99 24.47
N ASP A 142 4.31 7.97 23.92
CA ASP A 142 4.54 9.27 24.54
C ASP A 142 3.44 10.30 24.26
N ARG A 143 2.37 9.95 23.53
CA ARG A 143 1.33 10.91 23.09
C ARG A 143 0.81 11.79 24.22
N ARG A 144 0.47 11.20 25.38
CA ARG A 144 -0.04 11.95 26.55
C ARG A 144 1.02 12.87 27.14
N ALA A 145 2.28 12.44 27.15
CA ALA A 145 3.39 13.24 27.66
C ALA A 145 3.63 14.47 26.76
N ILE A 146 3.63 14.27 25.44
CA ILE A 146 3.77 15.35 24.45
C ILE A 146 2.68 16.41 24.67
N VAL A 147 1.43 15.97 24.80
CA VAL A 147 0.30 16.87 25.04
C VAL A 147 0.48 17.66 26.35
N LEU A 148 0.82 16.99 27.46
CA LEU A 148 1.03 17.66 28.75
C LEU A 148 2.16 18.70 28.69
N VAL A 149 3.28 18.37 28.04
CA VAL A 149 4.42 19.29 27.89
C VAL A 149 4.01 20.52 27.08
N PHE A 150 3.31 20.34 25.96
CA PHE A 150 2.84 21.47 25.15
C PHE A 150 1.86 22.36 25.93
N VAL A 151 0.91 21.79 26.67
CA VAL A 151 -0.04 22.60 27.46
C VAL A 151 0.68 23.40 28.56
N ALA A 152 1.72 22.84 29.18
CA ALA A 152 2.57 23.58 30.11
C ALA A 152 3.32 24.74 29.43
N LEU A 153 3.92 24.49 28.24
CA LEU A 153 4.57 25.51 27.41
C LEU A 153 3.60 26.63 27.01
N TYR A 154 2.42 26.26 26.51
CA TYR A 154 1.39 27.19 26.03
C TYR A 154 0.90 28.10 27.15
N ARG A 155 0.63 27.54 28.34
CA ARG A 155 0.13 28.30 29.51
C ARG A 155 1.07 29.43 29.93
N LYS A 156 2.39 29.24 29.80
CA LYS A 156 3.38 30.28 30.10
C LYS A 156 3.25 31.49 29.18
N ARG A 157 2.92 31.27 27.90
CA ARG A 157 2.70 32.34 26.91
C ARG A 157 1.28 32.89 26.95
N ASN A 158 0.30 32.05 27.30
CA ASN A 158 -1.12 32.35 27.23
C ASN A 158 -1.85 31.92 28.53
N PRO A 159 -2.10 32.86 29.46
CA PRO A 159 -2.74 32.56 30.73
C PRO A 159 -4.17 32.00 30.62
N SER A 160 -4.85 32.21 29.48
CA SER A 160 -6.19 31.69 29.20
C SER A 160 -6.23 30.17 28.98
N GLY A 161 -5.07 29.52 28.80
CA GLY A 161 -4.99 28.09 28.45
C GLY A 161 -5.26 27.82 26.97
N GLU A 162 -4.92 26.61 26.52
CA GLU A 162 -5.14 26.17 25.13
C GLU A 162 -6.58 25.69 24.95
N GLU A 163 -7.24 26.14 23.88
CA GLU A 163 -8.68 25.96 23.65
C GLU A 163 -9.09 24.49 23.48
N ASN A 164 -8.30 23.70 22.74
CA ASN A 164 -8.58 22.31 22.42
C ASN A 164 -8.16 21.33 23.54
N TRP A 165 -7.52 21.80 24.62
CA TRP A 165 -6.94 20.92 25.65
C TRP A 165 -7.96 19.99 26.29
N SER A 166 -9.15 20.50 26.68
CA SER A 166 -10.17 19.69 27.34
C SER A 166 -10.68 18.58 26.43
N ASP A 167 -11.04 18.92 25.20
CA ASP A 167 -11.55 17.96 24.23
C ASP A 167 -10.48 16.93 23.85
N LEU A 168 -9.24 17.37 23.66
CA LEU A 168 -8.13 16.49 23.32
C LEU A 168 -7.80 15.53 24.47
N HIS A 169 -7.86 16.02 25.70
CA HIS A 169 -7.67 15.21 26.90
C HIS A 169 -8.71 14.09 27.01
N ASP A 170 -9.99 14.43 26.86
CA ASP A 170 -11.09 13.47 26.86
C ASP A 170 -10.98 12.48 25.70
N PHE A 171 -10.59 12.95 24.52
CA PHE A 171 -10.33 12.11 23.36
C PHE A 171 -9.21 11.09 23.61
N LEU A 172 -8.05 11.51 24.14
CA LEU A 172 -6.93 10.62 24.46
C LEU A 172 -7.24 9.63 25.59
N MET A 173 -8.23 9.94 26.44
CA MET A 173 -8.77 9.03 27.44
C MET A 173 -9.73 8.01 26.81
N ALA A 174 -10.68 8.48 26.01
CA ALA A 174 -11.69 7.64 25.38
C ALA A 174 -11.08 6.65 24.37
N TYR A 175 -10.09 7.08 23.61
CA TYR A 175 -9.47 6.29 22.54
C TYR A 175 -8.13 5.65 22.95
N ASP A 176 -7.95 5.32 24.23
CA ASP A 176 -6.82 4.48 24.69
C ASP A 176 -6.87 3.07 24.08
N GLN A 177 -8.09 2.55 23.87
CA GLN A 177 -8.37 1.33 23.10
C GLN A 177 -9.22 1.68 21.87
N PRO A 178 -8.61 2.14 20.75
CA PRO A 178 -9.33 2.71 19.62
C PRO A 178 -10.46 1.87 19.05
N VAL A 179 -10.21 0.58 18.80
CA VAL A 179 -11.20 -0.33 18.22
C VAL A 179 -12.43 -0.43 19.11
N ARG A 180 -12.22 -0.60 20.42
CA ARG A 180 -13.30 -0.68 21.40
C ARG A 180 -14.09 0.63 21.49
N ALA A 181 -13.39 1.77 21.48
CA ALA A 181 -14.02 3.09 21.53
C ALA A 181 -14.86 3.36 20.27
N LEU A 182 -14.39 2.96 19.08
CA LEU A 182 -15.16 3.05 17.84
C LEU A 182 -16.41 2.14 17.88
N GLN A 183 -16.26 0.88 18.28
CA GLN A 183 -17.39 -0.05 18.41
C GLN A 183 -18.50 0.47 19.33
N GLN A 184 -18.16 1.21 20.37
CA GLN A 184 -19.11 1.79 21.32
C GLN A 184 -19.73 3.09 20.84
N SER A 185 -19.05 3.81 19.95
CA SER A 185 -19.42 5.17 19.58
C SER A 185 -20.03 5.29 18.18
N LEU A 186 -19.90 4.27 17.33
CA LEU A 186 -20.59 4.17 16.05
C LEU A 186 -22.02 3.66 16.26
N SER A 187 -22.96 4.15 15.45
CA SER A 187 -24.36 3.72 15.50
C SER A 187 -24.54 2.28 14.98
N GLU A 188 -25.68 1.67 15.33
CA GLU A 188 -26.03 0.34 14.83
C GLU A 188 -26.19 0.31 13.30
N SER A 189 -26.73 1.38 12.69
CA SER A 189 -26.87 1.50 11.24
C SER A 189 -25.52 1.46 10.53
N VAL A 190 -24.51 2.16 11.07
CA VAL A 190 -23.14 2.13 10.54
C VAL A 190 -22.56 0.72 10.63
N SER A 191 -22.70 0.06 11.78
CA SER A 191 -22.19 -1.30 11.99
C SER A 191 -22.83 -2.33 11.05
N GLN A 192 -24.15 -2.25 10.84
CA GLN A 192 -24.86 -3.14 9.91
C GLN A 192 -24.46 -2.89 8.46
N SER A 193 -24.47 -1.62 8.01
CA SER A 193 -24.09 -1.26 6.64
C SER A 193 -22.65 -1.62 6.32
N LEU A 194 -21.72 -1.39 7.25
CA LEU A 194 -20.32 -1.79 7.13
C LEU A 194 -20.17 -3.31 7.07
N GLY A 195 -20.88 -4.04 7.95
CA GLY A 195 -20.84 -5.50 7.98
C GLY A 195 -21.31 -6.13 6.66
N HIS A 196 -22.44 -5.67 6.13
CA HIS A 196 -22.94 -6.12 4.83
C HIS A 196 -21.98 -5.77 3.69
N ALA A 197 -21.44 -4.55 3.65
CA ALA A 197 -20.50 -4.11 2.63
C ALA A 197 -19.25 -5.02 2.55
N VAL A 198 -18.73 -5.43 3.70
CA VAL A 198 -17.53 -6.27 3.80
C VAL A 198 -17.82 -7.72 3.46
N ILE A 199 -18.99 -8.25 3.85
CA ILE A 199 -19.43 -9.59 3.46
C ILE A 199 -19.60 -9.68 1.94
N ASP A 200 -20.13 -8.64 1.29
CA ASP A 200 -20.23 -8.54 -0.17
C ASP A 200 -18.85 -8.62 -0.87
N LEU A 201 -17.74 -8.39 -0.16
CA LEU A 201 -16.38 -8.56 -0.70
C LEU A 201 -15.89 -10.01 -0.75
N MET A 202 -16.64 -10.98 -0.20
CA MET A 202 -16.23 -12.38 -0.17
C MET A 202 -15.91 -12.92 -1.58
N ALA A 203 -16.81 -12.68 -2.54
CA ALA A 203 -16.63 -13.15 -3.91
C ALA A 203 -15.37 -12.56 -4.58
N PRO A 204 -15.12 -11.23 -4.58
CA PRO A 204 -13.91 -10.68 -5.16
C PRO A 204 -12.64 -11.15 -4.44
N LEU A 205 -12.65 -11.28 -3.11
CA LEU A 205 -11.50 -11.81 -2.34
C LEU A 205 -11.16 -13.25 -2.72
N MET A 206 -12.16 -14.13 -2.75
CA MET A 206 -11.95 -15.54 -3.10
C MET A 206 -11.40 -15.69 -4.53
N SER A 207 -11.78 -14.80 -5.44
CA SER A 207 -11.31 -14.83 -6.83
C SER A 207 -9.83 -14.52 -7.03
N ILE A 208 -9.18 -13.87 -6.04
CA ILE A 208 -7.76 -13.45 -6.12
C ILE A 208 -6.87 -14.11 -5.06
N HIS A 209 -7.47 -14.95 -4.21
CA HIS A 209 -6.77 -15.57 -3.09
C HIS A 209 -5.86 -16.73 -3.53
N ASN A 210 -6.26 -17.52 -4.53
CA ASN A 210 -5.58 -18.76 -4.88
C ASN A 210 -4.67 -18.63 -6.11
N VAL A 211 -3.35 -18.63 -5.91
CA VAL A 211 -2.34 -18.55 -6.98
C VAL A 211 -2.44 -19.70 -7.97
N GLU A 212 -2.73 -20.92 -7.50
CA GLU A 212 -2.89 -22.07 -8.39
C GLU A 212 -4.07 -21.89 -9.33
N GLN A 213 -5.18 -21.33 -8.81
CA GLN A 213 -6.32 -20.98 -9.63
C GLN A 213 -5.98 -19.87 -10.62
N MET A 214 -5.27 -18.82 -10.20
CA MET A 214 -4.81 -17.75 -11.11
C MET A 214 -3.92 -18.28 -12.23
N ARG A 215 -3.02 -19.23 -11.93
CA ARG A 215 -2.20 -19.92 -12.93
C ARG A 215 -3.07 -20.74 -13.89
N LYS A 216 -4.03 -21.51 -13.38
CA LYS A 216 -4.93 -22.34 -14.19
C LYS A 216 -5.81 -21.51 -15.13
N THR A 217 -6.32 -20.37 -14.67
CA THR A 217 -7.15 -19.50 -15.50
C THR A 217 -6.34 -18.62 -16.44
N GLY A 218 -5.04 -18.44 -16.19
CA GLY A 218 -4.19 -17.57 -16.98
C GLY A 218 -4.55 -16.10 -16.85
N ILE A 219 -5.07 -15.67 -15.70
CA ILE A 219 -5.70 -14.35 -15.56
C ILE A 219 -4.74 -13.17 -15.80
N LEU A 220 -3.43 -13.38 -15.57
CA LEU A 220 -2.39 -12.39 -15.88
C LEU A 220 -1.64 -12.69 -17.19
N SER A 221 -1.89 -13.82 -17.83
CA SER A 221 -1.18 -14.18 -19.06
C SER A 221 -1.82 -13.52 -20.27
N ILE A 222 -1.00 -12.80 -21.03
CA ILE A 222 -1.40 -12.20 -22.31
C ILE A 222 -1.31 -13.24 -23.45
N THR A 223 -0.42 -14.23 -23.31
CA THR A 223 -0.07 -15.18 -24.38
C THR A 223 -0.90 -16.46 -24.35
N ASN A 224 -1.63 -16.74 -23.28
CA ASN A 224 -2.46 -17.95 -23.15
C ASN A 224 -3.55 -18.06 -24.21
N LYS A 225 -4.00 -16.92 -24.75
CA LYS A 225 -5.00 -16.87 -25.83
C LYS A 225 -4.52 -15.94 -26.96
N PRO A 226 -3.65 -16.42 -27.87
CA PRO A 226 -3.04 -15.58 -28.90
C PRO A 226 -4.07 -14.88 -29.81
N GLY A 227 -5.19 -15.55 -30.12
CA GLY A 227 -6.27 -14.95 -30.92
C GLY A 227 -7.03 -13.82 -30.22
N GLU A 228 -6.86 -13.65 -28.91
CA GLU A 228 -7.46 -12.57 -28.12
C GLU A 228 -6.44 -11.48 -27.72
N MET A 229 -5.23 -11.51 -28.27
CA MET A 229 -4.14 -10.62 -27.85
C MET A 229 -4.41 -9.14 -28.13
N CYS A 230 -5.20 -8.80 -29.16
CA CYS A 230 -5.54 -7.42 -29.48
C CYS A 230 -6.83 -6.94 -28.78
N TYR A 231 -7.55 -7.80 -28.05
CA TYR A 231 -8.80 -7.43 -27.38
C TYR A 231 -8.57 -7.05 -25.91
N PRO A 232 -9.27 -6.04 -25.38
CA PRO A 232 -9.19 -5.72 -23.97
C PRO A 232 -9.77 -6.86 -23.11
N PRO A 233 -9.19 -7.14 -21.93
CA PRO A 233 -9.75 -8.11 -21.00
C PRO A 233 -11.04 -7.55 -20.37
N ILE A 234 -12.18 -8.20 -20.62
CA ILE A 234 -13.49 -7.80 -20.07
C ILE A 234 -13.83 -8.71 -18.89
N THR A 235 -13.04 -8.68 -17.80
CA THR A 235 -13.31 -9.53 -16.63
C THR A 235 -13.35 -8.70 -15.34
N ARG A 236 -14.42 -8.90 -14.55
CA ARG A 236 -14.55 -8.32 -13.20
C ARG A 236 -13.39 -8.73 -12.28
N GLN A 237 -12.86 -9.94 -12.49
CA GLN A 237 -11.72 -10.45 -11.74
C GLN A 237 -10.49 -9.54 -11.87
N GLN A 238 -10.30 -8.86 -13.01
CA GLN A 238 -9.20 -7.91 -13.19
C GLN A 238 -9.34 -6.65 -12.32
N LEU A 239 -10.56 -6.23 -12.01
CA LEU A 239 -10.82 -5.16 -11.04
C LEU A 239 -10.44 -5.63 -9.63
N SER A 240 -10.88 -6.84 -9.23
CA SER A 240 -10.55 -7.41 -7.92
C SER A 240 -9.04 -7.53 -7.71
N ILE A 241 -8.28 -7.94 -8.74
CA ILE A 241 -6.82 -8.07 -8.65
C ILE A 241 -6.16 -6.72 -8.37
N ARG A 242 -6.55 -5.66 -9.09
CA ARG A 242 -6.00 -4.32 -8.88
C ARG A 242 -6.29 -3.79 -7.48
N LEU A 243 -7.42 -4.17 -6.90
CA LEU A 243 -7.83 -3.79 -5.55
C LEU A 243 -7.36 -4.78 -4.48
N SER A 244 -6.55 -5.79 -4.81
CA SER A 244 -6.08 -6.82 -3.84
C SER A 244 -5.59 -6.22 -2.51
N PRO A 245 -4.71 -5.20 -2.49
CA PRO A 245 -4.24 -4.63 -1.23
C PRO A 245 -5.36 -3.96 -0.42
N LYS A 246 -6.27 -3.25 -1.11
CA LYS A 246 -7.40 -2.56 -0.48
C LYS A 246 -8.42 -3.55 0.08
N LEU A 247 -8.80 -4.57 -0.70
CA LEU A 247 -9.73 -5.61 -0.29
C LEU A 247 -9.29 -6.28 1.02
N TYR A 248 -8.00 -6.62 1.14
CA TYR A 248 -7.43 -7.16 2.37
C TYR A 248 -7.61 -6.18 3.55
N MET A 249 -7.22 -4.92 3.38
CA MET A 249 -7.31 -3.91 4.44
C MET A 249 -8.75 -3.63 4.86
N TRP A 250 -9.67 -3.50 3.90
CA TRP A 250 -11.09 -3.27 4.16
C TRP A 250 -11.67 -4.36 5.05
N VAL A 251 -11.35 -5.62 4.77
CA VAL A 251 -11.84 -6.74 5.58
C VAL A 251 -11.23 -6.74 6.97
N VAL A 252 -9.90 -6.61 7.06
CA VAL A 252 -9.18 -6.63 8.34
C VAL A 252 -9.71 -5.54 9.28
N TYR A 253 -9.75 -4.30 8.82
CA TYR A 253 -10.11 -3.19 9.69
C TYR A 253 -11.62 -3.08 9.93
N SER A 254 -12.45 -3.44 8.96
CA SER A 254 -13.90 -3.34 9.14
C SER A 254 -14.46 -4.42 10.05
N PHE A 255 -13.96 -5.67 9.96
CA PHE A 255 -14.41 -6.73 10.89
C PHE A 255 -14.00 -6.48 12.34
N LEU A 256 -12.96 -5.69 12.59
CA LEU A 256 -12.66 -5.21 13.94
C LEU A 256 -13.77 -4.31 14.49
N LEU A 257 -14.54 -3.63 13.63
CA LEU A 257 -15.63 -2.74 14.04
C LEU A 257 -17.01 -3.41 14.05
N THR A 258 -17.16 -4.56 13.38
CA THR A 258 -18.45 -5.24 13.22
C THR A 258 -18.46 -6.65 13.84
N PRO A 259 -18.17 -6.80 15.16
CA PRO A 259 -18.08 -8.11 15.80
C PRO A 259 -19.39 -8.93 15.77
N GLU A 260 -20.54 -8.27 15.68
CA GLU A 260 -21.85 -8.96 15.57
C GLU A 260 -21.99 -9.81 14.31
N GLN A 261 -21.22 -9.51 13.24
CA GLN A 261 -21.26 -10.29 11.99
C GLN A 261 -20.78 -11.74 12.17
N PHE A 262 -19.92 -11.99 13.17
CA PHE A 262 -19.45 -13.34 13.49
C PHE A 262 -20.53 -14.25 14.12
N ALA A 263 -21.77 -13.77 14.29
CA ALA A 263 -22.92 -14.64 14.51
C ALA A 263 -23.15 -15.60 13.34
N MET A 264 -22.75 -15.19 12.14
CA MET A 264 -22.74 -16.01 10.93
C MET A 264 -21.36 -16.67 10.73
N PRO A 265 -21.28 -17.86 10.12
CA PRO A 265 -20.01 -18.56 9.90
C PRO A 265 -19.12 -17.90 8.82
N GLU A 266 -19.71 -17.27 7.80
CA GLU A 266 -18.99 -16.76 6.63
C GLU A 266 -17.91 -15.72 6.98
N PRO A 267 -18.15 -14.71 7.86
CA PRO A 267 -17.12 -13.75 8.25
C PRO A 267 -15.89 -14.39 8.91
N MET A 268 -16.09 -15.47 9.68
CA MET A 268 -14.98 -16.21 10.29
C MET A 268 -14.15 -16.97 9.24
N GLU A 269 -14.78 -17.51 8.20
CA GLU A 269 -14.05 -18.17 7.10
C GLU A 269 -13.20 -17.18 6.30
N ILE A 270 -13.75 -15.99 6.02
CA ILE A 270 -12.99 -14.90 5.38
C ILE A 270 -11.80 -14.49 6.26
N LEU A 271 -12.05 -14.29 7.56
CA LEU A 271 -11.02 -13.89 8.51
C LEU A 271 -9.89 -14.93 8.61
N LYS A 272 -10.23 -16.23 8.68
CA LYS A 272 -9.24 -17.32 8.68
C LYS A 272 -8.33 -17.26 7.45
N GLY A 273 -8.90 -17.01 6.27
CA GLY A 273 -8.14 -16.89 5.02
C GLY A 273 -7.08 -15.79 5.10
N ILE A 274 -7.42 -14.65 5.69
CA ILE A 274 -6.53 -13.49 5.87
C ILE A 274 -5.46 -13.80 6.93
N LEU A 275 -5.89 -14.22 8.12
CA LEU A 275 -5.00 -14.44 9.27
C LEU A 275 -4.00 -15.58 9.05
N ASN A 276 -4.27 -16.51 8.14
CA ASN A 276 -3.32 -17.56 7.78
C ASN A 276 -2.17 -17.08 6.89
N GLN A 277 -2.29 -15.90 6.27
CA GLN A 277 -1.32 -15.42 5.27
C GLN A 277 -0.38 -14.34 5.81
N SER A 278 -0.81 -13.65 6.86
CA SER A 278 -0.08 -12.52 7.43
C SER A 278 -0.36 -12.44 8.91
N TYR A 279 0.63 -11.99 9.68
CA TYR A 279 0.44 -11.60 11.09
C TYR A 279 0.57 -10.09 11.29
N LEU A 280 0.82 -9.33 10.22
CA LEU A 280 0.89 -7.87 10.20
C LEU A 280 -0.24 -7.31 9.33
N ALA A 281 -0.78 -6.16 9.74
CA ALA A 281 -1.53 -5.29 8.83
C ALA A 281 -0.93 -3.88 8.81
N PRO A 282 -0.85 -3.28 7.61
CA PRO A 282 -0.22 -1.99 7.40
C PRO A 282 -1.05 -0.85 7.99
N LEU A 283 -0.43 -0.05 8.88
CA LEU A 283 -0.99 1.20 9.36
C LEU A 283 -0.58 2.35 8.46
N TYR A 284 0.72 2.57 8.24
CA TYR A 284 1.25 3.58 7.32
C TYR A 284 2.74 3.36 7.09
N LEU A 285 3.20 3.32 5.83
CA LEU A 285 4.61 3.08 5.46
C LEU A 285 5.20 1.85 6.18
N ASN A 286 6.14 2.05 7.11
CA ASN A 286 6.79 0.99 7.89
C ASN A 286 6.11 0.68 9.23
N GLU A 287 4.95 1.26 9.50
CA GLU A 287 4.19 1.05 10.73
C GLU A 287 3.09 0.01 10.53
N PHE A 288 3.02 -0.96 11.45
CA PHE A 288 2.10 -2.10 11.40
C PHE A 288 1.44 -2.36 12.75
N CYS A 289 0.28 -3.02 12.72
CA CYS A 289 -0.28 -3.68 13.89
C CYS A 289 -0.20 -5.21 13.75
N TYR A 290 -0.09 -5.89 14.89
CA TYR A 290 -0.15 -7.35 14.96
C TYR A 290 -1.61 -7.81 14.98
N ILE A 291 -2.16 -8.16 13.81
CA ILE A 291 -3.60 -8.36 13.63
C ILE A 291 -4.22 -9.42 14.52
N HIS A 292 -3.51 -10.52 14.79
CA HIS A 292 -4.02 -11.56 15.68
C HIS A 292 -4.26 -11.02 17.09
N ALA A 293 -3.37 -10.14 17.59
CA ALA A 293 -3.53 -9.53 18.90
C ALA A 293 -4.76 -8.61 18.94
N GLU A 294 -5.02 -7.85 17.87
CA GLU A 294 -6.20 -6.99 17.77
C GLU A 294 -7.51 -7.80 17.80
N TYR A 295 -7.58 -8.89 17.04
CA TYR A 295 -8.77 -9.77 17.05
C TYR A 295 -8.92 -10.53 18.38
N GLU A 296 -7.83 -11.01 18.98
CA GLU A 296 -7.88 -11.61 20.31
C GLU A 296 -8.38 -10.62 21.37
N ALA A 297 -7.92 -9.36 21.31
CA ALA A 297 -8.37 -8.30 22.18
C ALA A 297 -9.87 -8.04 21.96
N MET A 298 -10.30 -7.86 20.72
CA MET A 298 -11.69 -7.66 20.33
C MET A 298 -12.62 -8.74 20.89
N PHE A 299 -12.33 -10.02 20.64
CA PHE A 299 -13.14 -11.14 21.13
C PHE A 299 -13.13 -11.27 22.66
N SER A 300 -12.10 -10.74 23.33
CA SER A 300 -12.01 -10.71 24.79
C SER A 300 -12.85 -9.58 25.41
N THR A 301 -12.79 -8.39 24.82
CA THR A 301 -13.36 -7.17 25.41
C THR A 301 -14.79 -6.89 24.97
N TYR A 302 -15.16 -7.21 23.74
CA TYR A 302 -16.50 -6.95 23.23
C TYR A 302 -17.55 -7.79 23.97
N LYS A 303 -18.75 -7.22 24.13
CA LYS A 303 -19.89 -7.84 24.81
C LYS A 303 -21.13 -7.67 23.93
N SER A 304 -21.50 -8.75 23.26
CA SER A 304 -22.71 -8.78 22.45
C SER A 304 -23.97 -8.85 23.32
N PRO A 305 -25.09 -8.25 22.90
CA PRO A 305 -26.41 -8.56 23.46
C PRO A 305 -26.77 -10.05 23.30
N ASN A 306 -26.26 -10.72 22.26
CA ASN A 306 -26.44 -12.14 22.02
C ASN A 306 -25.51 -12.98 22.92
N LYS A 307 -26.08 -13.62 23.95
CA LYS A 307 -25.35 -14.49 24.89
C LYS A 307 -24.69 -15.70 24.24
N GLN A 308 -25.21 -16.22 23.13
CA GLN A 308 -24.60 -17.34 22.42
C GLN A 308 -23.33 -16.88 21.69
N LEU A 309 -23.38 -15.71 21.05
CA LEU A 309 -22.23 -15.11 20.38
C LEU A 309 -21.08 -14.84 21.38
N ASN A 310 -21.38 -14.34 22.58
CA ASN A 310 -20.36 -14.19 23.63
C ASN A 310 -19.68 -15.51 24.05
N LYS A 311 -20.38 -16.66 23.97
CA LYS A 311 -19.78 -17.97 24.21
C LYS A 311 -18.90 -18.39 23.03
N GLN A 312 -19.31 -18.05 21.80
CA GLN A 312 -18.55 -18.30 20.58
C GLN A 312 -17.25 -17.51 20.56
N PHE A 313 -17.26 -16.23 20.94
CA PHE A 313 -16.04 -15.40 21.03
C PHE A 313 -14.94 -15.98 21.93
N LYS A 314 -15.30 -16.74 22.98
CA LYS A 314 -14.31 -17.46 23.79
C LYS A 314 -13.58 -18.56 23.01
N LYS A 315 -14.25 -19.18 22.05
CA LYS A 315 -13.67 -20.16 21.12
C LYS A 315 -12.90 -19.44 20.03
N ASP A 316 -13.50 -18.43 19.42
CA ASP A 316 -12.89 -17.65 18.33
C ASP A 316 -11.57 -17.01 18.75
N LYS A 317 -11.48 -16.51 19.98
CA LYS A 317 -10.21 -16.06 20.57
C LYS A 317 -9.12 -17.13 20.52
N LYS A 318 -9.44 -18.38 20.86
CA LYS A 318 -8.48 -19.50 20.79
C LYS A 318 -8.13 -19.83 19.35
N THR A 319 -9.11 -19.81 18.46
CA THR A 319 -8.91 -20.00 17.02
C THR A 319 -7.95 -18.96 16.45
N VAL A 320 -8.11 -17.67 16.78
CA VAL A 320 -7.19 -16.60 16.33
C VAL A 320 -5.76 -16.83 16.82
N ALA A 321 -5.58 -17.27 18.07
CA ALA A 321 -4.26 -17.61 18.61
C ALA A 321 -3.62 -18.82 17.90
N GLU A 322 -4.43 -19.83 17.54
CA GLU A 322 -4.00 -20.98 16.74
C GLU A 322 -3.61 -20.56 15.32
N LEU A 323 -4.38 -19.66 14.69
CA LEU A 323 -4.09 -19.11 13.36
C LEU A 323 -2.75 -18.36 13.33
N LEU A 324 -2.34 -17.68 14.41
CA LEU A 324 -1.00 -17.06 14.49
C LEU A 324 0.11 -18.11 14.39
N THR A 325 -0.10 -19.28 15.01
CA THR A 325 0.87 -20.38 14.93
C THR A 325 0.87 -21.01 13.53
N GLN A 326 -0.30 -21.08 12.88
CA GLN A 326 -0.43 -21.59 11.52
C GLN A 326 0.19 -20.65 10.50
N SER A 327 0.02 -19.33 10.64
CA SER A 327 0.47 -18.33 9.66
C SER A 327 1.99 -18.27 9.50
N VAL A 328 2.75 -18.77 10.46
CA VAL A 328 4.22 -18.84 10.42
C VAL A 328 4.78 -20.21 10.01
N GLN A 329 3.92 -21.22 9.79
CA GLN A 329 4.38 -22.57 9.43
C GLN A 329 4.93 -22.62 8.00
N PRO A 330 5.92 -23.48 7.71
CA PRO A 330 6.56 -23.56 6.39
C PRO A 330 5.60 -23.74 5.21
N GLN A 331 4.55 -24.55 5.35
CA GLN A 331 3.60 -24.87 4.26
C GLN A 331 2.35 -23.96 4.23
N GLN A 332 2.33 -22.90 5.04
CA GLN A 332 1.20 -21.98 5.16
C GLN A 332 1.59 -20.60 4.62
N GLY A 333 1.54 -19.54 5.42
CA GLY A 333 1.81 -18.15 5.02
C GLY A 333 3.10 -17.97 4.20
N PRO A 334 4.29 -18.36 4.69
CA PRO A 334 5.55 -18.20 3.97
C PRO A 334 5.54 -18.83 2.57
N LYS A 335 5.11 -20.10 2.43
CA LYS A 335 5.05 -20.78 1.13
C LYS A 335 4.04 -20.13 0.21
N PHE A 336 2.87 -19.77 0.73
CA PHE A 336 1.84 -19.09 -0.03
C PHE A 336 2.36 -17.78 -0.65
N ARG A 337 3.05 -16.94 0.14
CA ARG A 337 3.61 -15.68 -0.33
C ARG A 337 4.81 -15.88 -1.26
N ALA A 338 5.65 -16.89 -1.01
CA ALA A 338 6.71 -17.27 -1.94
C ALA A 338 6.18 -17.71 -3.32
N ASP A 339 5.07 -18.45 -3.35
CA ASP A 339 4.41 -18.87 -4.59
C ASP A 339 3.77 -17.71 -5.34
N ARG A 340 3.21 -16.72 -4.61
CA ARG A 340 2.70 -15.46 -5.17
C ARG A 340 3.83 -14.67 -5.83
N ARG A 341 4.95 -14.47 -5.14
CA ARG A 341 6.13 -13.79 -5.70
C ARG A 341 6.67 -14.50 -6.95
N THR A 342 6.77 -15.82 -6.91
CA THR A 342 7.24 -16.61 -8.06
C THR A 342 6.29 -16.47 -9.25
N PHE A 343 4.98 -16.53 -9.01
CA PHE A 343 3.96 -16.35 -10.05
C PHE A 343 4.04 -14.97 -10.69
N VAL A 344 3.95 -13.90 -9.90
CA VAL A 344 3.89 -12.54 -10.44
C VAL A 344 5.21 -12.12 -11.12
N ARG A 345 6.36 -12.61 -10.64
CA ARG A 345 7.66 -12.39 -11.28
C ARG A 345 7.71 -13.01 -12.67
N HIS A 346 7.18 -14.23 -12.83
CA HIS A 346 7.10 -14.90 -14.13
C HIS A 346 6.19 -14.14 -15.11
N GLU A 347 5.00 -13.74 -14.65
CA GLU A 347 4.05 -12.98 -15.46
C GLU A 347 4.63 -11.62 -15.89
N LEU A 348 5.19 -10.84 -14.94
CA LEU A 348 5.79 -9.54 -15.25
C LEU A 348 6.96 -9.65 -16.23
N LYS A 349 7.81 -10.68 -16.10
CA LYS A 349 8.90 -10.94 -17.06
C LYS A 349 8.35 -11.11 -18.48
N GLN A 350 7.38 -12.00 -18.65
CA GLN A 350 6.80 -12.28 -19.96
C GLN A 350 6.07 -11.07 -20.54
N GLN A 351 5.28 -10.39 -19.72
CA GLN A 351 4.57 -9.17 -20.11
C GLN A 351 5.56 -8.09 -20.55
N LEU A 352 6.64 -7.86 -19.79
CA LEU A 352 7.65 -6.85 -20.10
C LEU A 352 8.31 -7.11 -21.45
N MET A 353 8.75 -8.35 -21.70
CA MET A 353 9.35 -8.71 -22.99
C MET A 353 8.37 -8.46 -24.13
N LEU A 354 7.11 -8.87 -23.96
CA LEU A 354 6.07 -8.66 -24.96
C LEU A 354 5.78 -7.18 -25.22
N MET A 355 5.76 -6.33 -24.18
CA MET A 355 5.52 -4.89 -24.34
C MET A 355 6.70 -4.17 -24.98
N LYS A 356 7.93 -4.65 -24.76
CA LYS A 356 9.12 -4.12 -25.45
C LYS A 356 9.12 -4.47 -26.94
N ASP A 357 8.70 -5.68 -27.30
CA ASP A 357 8.62 -6.11 -28.70
C ASP A 357 7.41 -5.52 -29.43
N TYR A 358 6.26 -5.40 -28.73
CA TYR A 358 4.99 -4.92 -29.29
C TYR A 358 4.32 -3.86 -28.39
N PRO A 359 4.85 -2.62 -28.35
CA PRO A 359 4.33 -1.56 -27.48
C PRO A 359 2.84 -1.24 -27.70
N GLY A 360 2.32 -1.45 -28.91
CA GLY A 360 0.90 -1.27 -29.24
C GLY A 360 -0.07 -2.09 -28.38
N LEU A 361 0.40 -3.20 -27.78
CA LEU A 361 -0.40 -4.02 -26.88
C LEU A 361 -0.65 -3.34 -25.52
N LEU A 362 0.10 -2.31 -25.17
CA LEU A 362 -0.13 -1.55 -23.93
C LEU A 362 -1.55 -0.99 -23.90
N GLY A 363 -2.09 -0.47 -25.01
CA GLY A 363 -3.48 0.01 -25.06
C GLY A 363 -4.51 -1.02 -24.55
N PRO A 364 -4.70 -2.15 -25.24
CA PRO A 364 -5.69 -3.16 -24.84
C PRO A 364 -5.30 -3.96 -23.58
N LYS A 365 -4.01 -4.10 -23.23
CA LYS A 365 -3.56 -5.02 -22.17
C LYS A 365 -3.07 -4.36 -20.89
N ILE A 366 -3.02 -3.03 -20.79
CA ILE A 366 -2.54 -2.35 -19.58
C ILE A 366 -3.30 -2.78 -18.32
N GLY A 367 -4.59 -3.13 -18.43
CA GLY A 367 -5.39 -3.59 -17.29
C GLY A 367 -4.82 -4.86 -16.63
N ILE A 368 -4.25 -5.78 -17.42
CA ILE A 368 -3.56 -6.98 -16.94
C ILE A 368 -2.26 -6.61 -16.22
N ILE A 369 -1.50 -5.67 -16.80
CA ILE A 369 -0.23 -5.18 -16.27
C ILE A 369 -0.45 -4.47 -14.93
N TRP A 370 -1.47 -3.63 -14.82
CA TRP A 370 -1.86 -3.02 -13.55
C TRP A 370 -2.17 -4.05 -12.47
N GLY A 371 -2.83 -5.15 -12.83
CA GLY A 371 -3.09 -6.23 -11.88
C GLY A 371 -1.82 -6.95 -11.44
N ALA A 372 -0.89 -7.19 -12.35
CA ALA A 372 0.40 -7.80 -12.03
C ALA A 372 1.26 -6.89 -11.13
N LEU A 373 1.34 -5.59 -11.45
CA LEU A 373 2.04 -4.60 -10.64
C LEU A 373 1.43 -4.47 -9.24
N ALA A 374 0.10 -4.42 -9.13
CA ALA A 374 -0.59 -4.36 -7.84
C ALA A 374 -0.24 -5.56 -6.92
N ILE A 375 -0.22 -6.78 -7.45
CA ILE A 375 0.19 -7.97 -6.70
C ILE A 375 1.68 -7.90 -6.36
N ALA A 376 2.53 -7.50 -7.29
CA ALA A 376 3.97 -7.40 -7.07
C ALA A 376 4.30 -6.40 -5.96
N LYS A 377 3.69 -5.21 -5.99
CA LYS A 377 3.80 -4.20 -4.94
C LYS A 377 3.37 -4.75 -3.58
N GLU A 378 2.23 -5.41 -3.50
CA GLU A 378 1.76 -6.06 -2.26
C GLU A 378 2.78 -7.05 -1.71
N GLU A 379 3.33 -7.92 -2.56
CA GLU A 379 4.28 -8.95 -2.16
C GLU A 379 5.65 -8.40 -1.74
N VAL A 380 6.14 -7.35 -2.42
CA VAL A 380 7.40 -6.69 -2.06
C VAL A 380 7.26 -6.00 -0.70
N TYR A 381 6.20 -5.23 -0.47
CA TYR A 381 5.97 -4.62 0.85
C TYR A 381 5.75 -5.68 1.93
N TRP A 382 5.00 -6.74 1.64
CA TRP A 382 4.82 -7.84 2.59
C TRP A 382 6.16 -8.48 2.96
N TYR A 383 7.03 -8.72 1.98
CA TYR A 383 8.36 -9.32 2.19
C TYR A 383 9.21 -8.48 3.14
N PHE A 384 9.39 -7.18 2.85
CA PHE A 384 10.21 -6.31 3.70
C PHE A 384 9.60 -6.11 5.09
N ALA A 385 8.28 -5.95 5.18
CA ALA A 385 7.58 -5.81 6.45
C ALA A 385 7.78 -7.02 7.37
N HIS A 386 7.64 -8.24 6.85
CA HIS A 386 7.75 -9.47 7.63
C HIS A 386 9.20 -9.88 7.93
N ARG A 387 10.17 -9.40 7.14
CA ARG A 387 11.59 -9.52 7.47
C ARG A 387 12.01 -8.55 8.57
N ALA A 388 11.47 -7.33 8.57
CA ALA A 388 11.79 -6.33 9.59
C ALA A 388 11.05 -6.57 10.92
N ASN A 389 9.86 -7.16 10.88
CA ASN A 389 8.99 -7.32 12.04
C ASN A 389 8.68 -8.80 12.27
N PRO A 390 9.47 -9.53 13.07
CA PRO A 390 9.16 -10.91 13.42
C PRO A 390 7.83 -11.01 14.20
N PRO A 391 7.18 -12.18 14.19
CA PRO A 391 5.91 -12.37 14.86
C PRO A 391 6.04 -12.25 16.39
N PRO A 392 4.95 -11.95 17.12
CA PRO A 392 4.98 -11.84 18.57
C PRO A 392 5.44 -13.13 19.26
N LYS A 393 5.97 -12.98 20.48
CA LYS A 393 6.37 -14.10 21.36
C LYS A 393 5.17 -15.02 21.60
N GLY A 394 5.09 -16.13 20.88
CA GLY A 394 3.94 -17.05 20.89
C GLY A 394 3.74 -17.82 19.59
N ALA A 395 4.22 -17.30 18.46
CA ALA A 395 4.14 -17.95 17.16
C ALA A 395 5.15 -19.11 17.03
N LYS A 396 4.75 -20.31 17.48
CA LYS A 396 5.60 -21.51 17.41
C LYS A 396 5.87 -21.92 15.96
N GLY A 397 7.12 -22.27 15.65
CA GLY A 397 7.51 -22.75 14.32
C GLY A 397 7.99 -21.66 13.35
N TYR A 398 8.04 -20.40 13.78
CA TYR A 398 8.67 -19.33 13.01
C TYR A 398 10.15 -19.65 12.72
N GLN A 399 10.54 -19.47 11.46
CA GLN A 399 11.93 -19.60 11.00
C GLN A 399 12.23 -18.46 10.03
N GLU A 400 13.19 -17.61 10.39
CA GLU A 400 13.55 -16.42 9.61
C GLU A 400 13.90 -16.72 8.15
N LYS A 401 14.62 -17.81 7.90
CA LYS A 401 15.01 -18.26 6.54
C LYS A 401 13.84 -18.47 5.57
N LEU A 402 12.62 -18.72 6.07
CA LEU A 402 11.43 -18.90 5.23
C LEU A 402 10.92 -17.59 4.63
N TYR A 403 11.36 -16.46 5.18
CA TYR A 403 10.99 -15.11 4.74
C TYR A 403 12.04 -14.49 3.83
N VAL A 404 13.08 -15.23 3.44
CA VAL A 404 14.12 -14.80 2.50
C VAL A 404 13.75 -15.26 1.09
N ASP A 405 13.90 -14.37 0.11
CA ASP A 405 13.66 -14.63 -1.31
C ASP A 405 14.87 -14.13 -2.09
N ILE A 406 15.65 -15.07 -2.62
CA ILE A 406 16.88 -14.79 -3.38
C ILE A 406 16.61 -14.07 -4.71
N HIS A 407 15.35 -13.97 -5.13
CA HIS A 407 14.95 -13.36 -6.39
C HIS A 407 14.07 -12.12 -6.17
N ILE A 408 14.09 -11.53 -4.97
CA ILE A 408 13.33 -10.30 -4.71
C ILE A 408 13.79 -9.14 -5.59
N ALA A 409 15.11 -9.03 -5.84
CA ALA A 409 15.68 -8.01 -6.73
C ALA A 409 15.17 -8.15 -8.19
N GLU A 410 15.02 -9.38 -8.67
CA GLU A 410 14.47 -9.64 -10.02
C GLU A 410 13.01 -9.15 -10.13
N LEU A 411 12.21 -9.33 -9.08
CA LEU A 411 10.83 -8.82 -9.07
C LEU A 411 10.80 -7.28 -9.10
N VAL A 412 11.60 -6.62 -8.26
CA VAL A 412 11.72 -5.16 -8.23
C VAL A 412 12.19 -4.63 -9.59
N TYR A 413 13.16 -5.30 -10.22
CA TYR A 413 13.64 -4.95 -11.56
C TYR A 413 12.52 -4.96 -12.61
N TYR A 414 11.71 -6.02 -12.69
CA TYR A 414 10.63 -6.06 -13.68
C TYR A 414 9.53 -5.02 -13.40
N MET A 415 9.28 -4.67 -12.13
CA MET A 415 8.37 -3.59 -11.78
C MET A 415 8.87 -2.24 -12.32
N GLU A 416 10.13 -1.90 -12.02
CA GLU A 416 10.78 -0.65 -12.46
C GLU A 416 10.84 -0.55 -13.99
N GLU A 417 11.27 -1.62 -14.66
CA GLU A 417 11.36 -1.67 -16.12
C GLU A 417 9.99 -1.59 -16.80
N MET A 418 8.96 -2.20 -16.20
CA MET A 418 7.59 -2.07 -16.70
C MET A 418 7.07 -0.65 -16.55
N ALA A 419 7.30 0.00 -15.40
CA ALA A 419 6.93 1.41 -15.21
C ALA A 419 7.66 2.33 -16.19
N SER A 420 8.94 2.10 -16.45
CA SER A 420 9.72 2.81 -17.47
C SER A 420 9.15 2.60 -18.88
N THR A 421 8.79 1.36 -19.23
CA THR A 421 8.17 1.00 -20.51
C THR A 421 6.82 1.71 -20.69
N ILE A 422 5.98 1.73 -19.64
CA ILE A 422 4.68 2.42 -19.67
C ILE A 422 4.87 3.92 -19.87
N ARG A 423 5.80 4.57 -19.17
CA ARG A 423 6.09 6.01 -19.36
C ARG A 423 6.58 6.31 -20.77
N THR A 424 7.47 5.46 -21.29
CA THR A 424 8.03 5.61 -22.64
C THR A 424 6.95 5.57 -23.73
N TYR A 425 5.93 4.73 -23.54
CA TYR A 425 4.85 4.52 -24.51
C TYR A 425 3.50 5.06 -24.03
N SER A 426 3.49 6.05 -23.13
CA SER A 426 2.28 6.63 -22.55
C SER A 426 1.31 7.14 -23.63
N TYR A 427 1.87 7.74 -24.69
CA TYR A 427 1.09 8.24 -25.83
C TYR A 427 0.25 7.16 -26.52
N ILE A 428 0.71 5.91 -26.59
CA ILE A 428 -0.03 4.77 -27.14
C ILE A 428 -1.24 4.45 -26.28
N ILE A 429 -1.03 4.45 -24.96
CA ILE A 429 -2.08 4.16 -23.97
C ILE A 429 -3.15 5.25 -24.02
N HIS A 430 -2.72 6.52 -23.97
CA HIS A 430 -3.61 7.67 -24.04
C HIS A 430 -4.46 7.64 -25.31
N GLN A 431 -3.82 7.50 -26.49
CA GLN A 431 -4.53 7.47 -27.76
C GLN A 431 -5.56 6.34 -27.82
N TYR A 432 -5.17 5.12 -27.43
CA TYR A 432 -6.08 3.96 -27.40
C TYR A 432 -7.32 4.24 -26.54
N TYR A 433 -7.15 4.80 -25.34
CA TYR A 433 -8.29 5.07 -24.45
C TYR A 433 -9.11 6.29 -24.86
N LEU A 434 -8.52 7.31 -25.49
CA LEU A 434 -9.26 8.42 -26.09
C LEU A 434 -10.15 7.93 -27.23
N GLU A 435 -9.63 7.09 -28.13
CA GLU A 435 -10.40 6.44 -29.20
C GLU A 435 -11.53 5.57 -28.64
N TYR A 436 -11.26 4.81 -27.58
CA TYR A 436 -12.26 4.00 -26.90
C TYR A 436 -13.39 4.86 -26.30
N LEU A 437 -13.01 5.96 -25.64
CA LEU A 437 -13.91 6.91 -24.99
C LEU A 437 -14.88 7.55 -26.00
N MET A 438 -14.36 8.12 -27.08
CA MET A 438 -15.19 8.76 -28.11
C MET A 438 -16.00 7.77 -28.96
N GLY A 439 -15.57 6.52 -29.03
CA GLY A 439 -16.20 5.46 -29.79
C GLY A 439 -17.20 4.64 -28.96
N ALA A 440 -16.75 3.49 -28.47
CA ALA A 440 -17.61 2.50 -27.84
C ALA A 440 -18.27 3.02 -26.56
N ASP A 441 -17.53 3.78 -25.75
CA ASP A 441 -18.04 4.28 -24.47
C ASP A 441 -19.06 5.38 -24.64
N LEU A 442 -18.79 6.40 -25.47
CA LEU A 442 -19.74 7.48 -25.74
C LEU A 442 -21.08 6.93 -26.23
N ASN A 443 -21.05 5.99 -27.18
CA ASN A 443 -22.26 5.39 -27.73
C ASN A 443 -23.11 4.70 -26.65
N GLN A 444 -22.47 3.90 -25.79
CA GLN A 444 -23.15 3.15 -24.73
C GLN A 444 -23.60 4.07 -23.59
N ALA A 445 -22.76 5.01 -23.17
CA ALA A 445 -23.10 6.02 -22.17
C ALA A 445 -24.31 6.85 -22.63
N ASN A 446 -24.29 7.36 -23.86
CA ASN A 446 -25.40 8.15 -24.41
C ASN A 446 -26.69 7.33 -24.44
N LEU A 447 -26.66 6.07 -24.89
CA LEU A 447 -27.84 5.20 -24.88
C LEU A 447 -28.46 5.09 -23.47
N HIS A 448 -27.65 4.76 -22.47
CA HIS A 448 -28.14 4.57 -21.10
C HIS A 448 -28.56 5.88 -20.42
N ILE A 449 -27.81 6.96 -20.64
CA ILE A 449 -28.11 8.28 -20.08
C ILE A 449 -29.39 8.84 -20.69
N GLN A 450 -29.58 8.79 -22.01
CA GLN A 450 -30.81 9.27 -22.64
C GLN A 450 -32.04 8.47 -22.18
N ASN A 451 -31.88 7.15 -21.96
CA ASN A 451 -32.95 6.34 -21.38
C ASN A 451 -33.29 6.77 -19.95
N LEU A 452 -32.29 7.14 -19.15
CA LEU A 452 -32.48 7.62 -17.79
C LEU A 452 -33.17 9.00 -17.75
N LEU A 453 -32.75 9.92 -18.62
CA LEU A 453 -33.36 11.24 -18.78
C LEU A 453 -34.84 11.13 -19.21
N LYS A 454 -35.15 10.24 -20.17
CA LYS A 454 -36.54 9.97 -20.60
C LYS A 454 -37.43 9.41 -19.48
N LYS A 455 -36.85 8.69 -18.51
CA LYS A 455 -37.57 8.15 -17.34
C LYS A 455 -37.85 9.21 -16.26
N GLY A 456 -37.42 10.46 -16.45
CA GLY A 456 -37.73 11.58 -15.55
C GLY A 456 -36.54 12.07 -14.71
N ALA A 457 -35.31 11.60 -14.98
CA ALA A 457 -34.12 12.18 -14.36
C ALA A 457 -34.01 13.67 -14.71
N SER A 458 -33.91 14.53 -13.70
CA SER A 458 -33.95 15.99 -13.84
C SER A 458 -33.08 16.68 -12.78
N GLY A 459 -32.90 18.00 -12.91
CA GLY A 459 -32.06 18.80 -12.02
C GLY A 459 -30.60 18.34 -12.02
N ALA A 460 -29.99 18.32 -10.83
CA ALA A 460 -28.56 18.03 -10.67
C ALA A 460 -28.10 16.68 -11.26
N VAL A 461 -28.97 15.65 -11.25
CA VAL A 461 -28.67 14.34 -11.86
C VAL A 461 -28.50 14.50 -13.37
N ALA A 462 -29.45 15.18 -14.02
CA ALA A 462 -29.41 15.40 -15.46
C ALA A 462 -28.24 16.30 -15.87
N ASP A 463 -27.97 17.35 -15.11
CA ASP A 463 -26.87 18.27 -15.37
C ASP A 463 -25.51 17.56 -15.30
N ALA A 464 -25.28 16.74 -14.27
CA ALA A 464 -24.06 15.95 -14.13
C ALA A 464 -23.89 14.93 -15.26
N LEU A 465 -24.96 14.24 -15.65
CA LEU A 465 -24.93 13.28 -16.77
C LEU A 465 -24.65 13.95 -18.12
N ASN A 466 -25.25 15.11 -18.38
CA ASN A 466 -24.99 15.88 -19.60
C ASN A 466 -23.57 16.45 -19.63
N SER A 467 -23.03 16.89 -18.49
CA SER A 467 -21.63 17.29 -18.37
C SER A 467 -20.68 16.13 -18.70
N ILE A 468 -20.94 14.92 -18.18
CA ILE A 468 -20.15 13.72 -18.52
C ILE A 468 -20.16 13.46 -20.03
N LEU A 469 -21.33 13.52 -20.68
CA LEU A 469 -21.43 13.33 -22.12
C LEU A 469 -20.67 14.41 -22.90
N THR A 470 -20.76 15.66 -22.46
CA THR A 470 -20.05 16.79 -23.08
C THR A 470 -18.54 16.60 -23.01
N ASP A 471 -18.01 16.19 -21.85
CA ASP A 471 -16.59 15.93 -21.65
C ASP A 471 -16.10 14.84 -22.63
N ILE A 472 -16.84 13.74 -22.78
CA ILE A 472 -16.47 12.65 -23.71
C ILE A 472 -16.62 13.08 -25.18
N GLN A 473 -17.66 13.87 -25.52
CA GLN A 473 -17.88 14.37 -26.87
C GLN A 473 -16.84 15.39 -27.33
N SER A 474 -16.21 16.09 -26.39
CA SER A 474 -15.17 17.09 -26.68
C SER A 474 -13.83 16.47 -27.10
N ILE A 475 -13.69 15.14 -27.00
CA ILE A 475 -12.47 14.45 -27.37
C ILE A 475 -12.27 14.51 -28.89
N ASP A 476 -11.07 14.91 -29.30
CA ASP A 476 -10.61 14.94 -30.68
C ASP A 476 -9.17 14.42 -30.76
N ILE A 477 -8.97 13.38 -31.56
CA ILE A 477 -7.64 12.74 -31.69
C ILE A 477 -6.65 13.65 -32.40
N ALA A 478 -7.10 14.46 -33.36
CA ALA A 478 -6.21 15.40 -34.05
C ALA A 478 -5.64 16.43 -33.05
N SER A 479 -6.51 17.05 -32.25
CA SER A 479 -6.12 17.96 -31.18
C SER A 479 -5.17 17.31 -30.15
N TYR A 480 -5.41 16.04 -29.77
CA TYR A 480 -4.48 15.31 -28.90
C TYR A 480 -3.10 15.15 -29.53
N THR A 481 -3.03 14.76 -30.82
CA THR A 481 -1.74 14.62 -31.54
C THR A 481 -1.01 15.95 -31.72
N GLU A 482 -1.72 17.08 -31.67
CA GLU A 482 -1.17 18.44 -31.66
C GLU A 482 -0.75 18.93 -30.26
N GLY A 483 -0.92 18.11 -29.21
CA GLY A 483 -0.48 18.39 -27.85
C GLY A 483 -1.58 18.86 -26.89
N THR A 484 -2.86 18.66 -27.24
CA THR A 484 -3.96 18.96 -26.32
C THR A 484 -4.09 17.87 -25.26
N ASP A 485 -3.95 18.26 -23.99
CA ASP A 485 -4.21 17.38 -22.86
C ASP A 485 -5.70 17.32 -22.50
N TYR A 486 -6.16 16.14 -22.09
CA TYR A 486 -7.52 15.93 -21.60
C TYR A 486 -7.52 15.68 -20.10
N ALA A 487 -8.39 16.39 -19.37
CA ALA A 487 -8.54 16.22 -17.92
C ALA A 487 -9.97 15.79 -17.59
N PHE A 488 -10.11 14.66 -16.89
CA PHE A 488 -11.39 14.00 -16.63
C PHE A 488 -11.74 13.96 -15.13
N ARG A 489 -10.99 14.65 -14.27
CA ARG A 489 -11.28 14.72 -12.82
C ARG A 489 -12.71 15.19 -12.53
N ALA A 490 -13.21 16.18 -13.27
CA ALA A 490 -14.58 16.68 -13.15
C ALA A 490 -15.63 15.62 -13.53
N LEU A 491 -15.43 14.94 -14.66
CA LEU A 491 -16.23 13.79 -15.09
C LEU A 491 -16.31 12.73 -13.98
N ARG A 492 -15.17 12.37 -13.37
CA ARG A 492 -15.13 11.38 -12.29
C ARG A 492 -15.95 11.78 -11.08
N LEU A 493 -15.83 13.04 -10.67
CA LEU A 493 -16.57 13.56 -9.53
C LEU A 493 -18.07 13.65 -9.83
N ASN A 494 -18.44 14.02 -11.06
CA ASN A 494 -19.84 14.01 -11.51
C ASN A 494 -20.41 12.58 -11.49
N TRP A 495 -19.65 11.58 -11.94
CA TRP A 495 -20.10 10.20 -11.82
C TRP A 495 -20.24 9.76 -10.36
N PHE A 496 -19.30 10.11 -9.48
CA PHE A 496 -19.39 9.79 -8.06
C PHE A 496 -20.67 10.41 -7.42
N ARG A 497 -21.02 11.64 -7.80
CA ARG A 497 -22.30 12.28 -7.41
C ARG A 497 -23.51 11.50 -7.92
N VAL A 498 -23.53 11.18 -9.21
CA VAL A 498 -24.65 10.44 -9.83
C VAL A 498 -24.82 9.06 -9.20
N GLU A 499 -23.75 8.28 -9.05
CA GLU A 499 -23.81 6.97 -8.42
C GLU A 499 -24.36 7.08 -6.99
N SER A 500 -23.89 8.06 -6.21
CA SER A 500 -24.40 8.30 -4.85
C SER A 500 -25.90 8.59 -4.84
N TRP A 501 -26.37 9.47 -5.73
CA TRP A 501 -27.79 9.80 -5.84
C TRP A 501 -28.65 8.61 -6.24
N LEU A 502 -28.18 7.75 -7.17
CA LEU A 502 -28.92 6.57 -7.63
C LEU A 502 -29.09 5.50 -6.53
N VAL A 503 -28.19 5.45 -5.54
CA VAL A 503 -28.29 4.54 -4.40
C VAL A 503 -29.18 5.12 -3.29
N SER A 504 -29.44 6.43 -3.32
CA SER A 504 -30.25 7.08 -2.31
C SER A 504 -31.73 6.71 -2.45
N PRO A 505 -32.41 6.31 -1.36
CA PRO A 505 -33.84 6.06 -1.40
C PRO A 505 -34.63 7.27 -1.92
N GLY A 506 -35.53 7.05 -2.89
CA GLY A 506 -36.36 8.10 -3.45
C GLY A 506 -35.71 8.94 -4.55
N CYS A 507 -34.65 8.44 -5.20
CA CYS A 507 -34.09 9.05 -6.42
C CYS A 507 -35.12 9.14 -7.59
N PRO A 508 -35.39 10.33 -8.16
CA PRO A 508 -36.29 10.55 -9.30
C PRO A 508 -35.82 9.86 -10.56
N ALA A 509 -34.51 9.65 -10.70
CA ALA A 509 -33.92 8.87 -11.77
C ALA A 509 -34.12 7.35 -11.58
N GLY A 510 -34.76 6.93 -10.48
CA GLY A 510 -34.92 5.54 -10.10
C GLY A 510 -33.73 4.99 -9.33
N ASP A 511 -33.91 3.78 -8.82
CA ASP A 511 -32.91 3.05 -8.04
C ASP A 511 -31.77 2.52 -8.92
N ILE A 512 -30.58 2.37 -8.34
CA ILE A 512 -29.38 1.85 -8.99
C ILE A 512 -29.61 0.46 -9.59
N ASN A 513 -30.46 -0.38 -8.98
CA ASN A 513 -30.78 -1.71 -9.51
C ASN A 513 -31.48 -1.61 -10.89
N SER A 514 -32.30 -0.58 -11.09
CA SER A 514 -32.98 -0.33 -12.37
C SER A 514 -32.06 0.24 -13.45
N ASN A 515 -30.86 0.68 -13.05
CA ASN A 515 -29.90 1.41 -13.88
C ASN A 515 -28.51 0.74 -13.87
N ILE A 516 -28.44 -0.56 -13.54
CA ILE A 516 -27.17 -1.28 -13.33
C ILE A 516 -26.24 -1.30 -14.56
N GLU A 517 -26.80 -1.32 -15.77
CA GLU A 517 -26.01 -1.29 -17.01
C GLU A 517 -25.31 0.06 -17.22
N LEU A 518 -25.94 1.16 -16.79
CA LEU A 518 -25.27 2.46 -16.75
C LEU A 518 -24.08 2.42 -15.79
N THR A 519 -24.28 1.89 -14.58
CA THR A 519 -23.18 1.81 -13.60
C THR A 519 -22.03 0.95 -14.09
N LYS A 520 -22.30 -0.22 -14.69
CA LYS A 520 -21.26 -1.08 -15.29
C LYS A 520 -20.47 -0.33 -16.36
N ARG A 521 -21.17 0.38 -17.26
CA ARG A 521 -20.53 1.18 -18.33
C ARG A 521 -19.72 2.33 -17.74
N MET A 522 -20.27 3.06 -16.78
CA MET A 522 -19.59 4.20 -16.19
C MET A 522 -18.38 3.79 -15.36
N ASN A 523 -18.40 2.65 -14.67
CA ASN A 523 -17.21 2.11 -14.02
C ASN A 523 -16.07 1.82 -15.02
N LEU A 524 -16.42 1.32 -16.21
CA LEU A 524 -15.43 1.12 -17.28
C LEU A 524 -14.89 2.45 -17.81
N ILE A 525 -15.77 3.43 -18.06
CA ILE A 525 -15.37 4.80 -18.45
C ILE A 525 -14.47 5.42 -17.38
N MET A 526 -14.77 5.20 -16.10
CA MET A 526 -13.94 5.70 -15.02
C MET A 526 -12.52 5.15 -15.08
N TYR A 527 -12.40 3.87 -15.39
CA TYR A 527 -11.12 3.23 -15.60
C TYR A 527 -10.41 3.78 -16.84
N HIS A 528 -11.10 3.94 -17.97
CA HIS A 528 -10.50 4.46 -19.20
C HIS A 528 -9.97 5.88 -19.04
N THR A 529 -10.75 6.78 -18.41
CA THR A 529 -10.31 8.16 -18.17
C THR A 529 -9.01 8.21 -17.35
N LYS A 530 -8.85 7.36 -16.33
CA LYS A 530 -7.61 7.31 -15.52
C LYS A 530 -6.38 6.88 -16.33
N ASN A 531 -6.55 6.08 -17.38
CA ASN A 531 -5.44 5.72 -18.28
C ASN A 531 -5.11 6.82 -19.29
N VAL A 532 -5.80 7.96 -19.26
CA VAL A 532 -5.49 9.15 -20.06
C VAL A 532 -4.89 10.24 -19.18
N ASP A 533 -5.61 10.70 -18.15
CA ASP A 533 -5.24 11.90 -17.39
C ASP A 533 -4.61 11.61 -16.01
N ALA A 534 -4.44 10.34 -15.66
CA ALA A 534 -3.94 9.92 -14.34
C ALA A 534 -2.92 8.77 -14.45
N LEU A 535 -2.23 8.62 -15.59
CA LEU A 535 -1.31 7.52 -15.82
C LEU A 535 -0.17 7.49 -14.79
N ASP A 536 0.42 8.64 -14.48
CA ASP A 536 1.46 8.76 -13.44
C ASP A 536 0.94 8.39 -12.05
N TYR A 537 -0.30 8.76 -11.72
CA TYR A 537 -0.95 8.32 -10.49
C TYR A 537 -1.15 6.81 -10.47
N LEU A 538 -1.55 6.19 -11.58
CA LEU A 538 -1.69 4.71 -11.66
C LEU A 538 -0.35 4.00 -11.51
N ILE A 539 0.73 4.55 -12.06
CA ILE A 539 2.09 4.02 -11.84
C ILE A 539 2.45 4.16 -10.35
N TRP A 540 2.18 5.32 -9.74
CA TRP A 540 2.43 5.52 -8.32
C TRP A 540 1.62 4.55 -7.43
N ASP A 541 0.34 4.35 -7.75
CA ASP A 541 -0.58 3.50 -7.00
C ASP A 541 -0.25 2.00 -7.13
N PHE A 542 0.12 1.52 -8.32
CA PHE A 542 0.36 0.08 -8.56
C PHE A 542 1.82 -0.35 -8.53
N GLU A 543 2.78 0.53 -8.82
CA GLU A 543 4.20 0.17 -8.89
C GLU A 543 5.04 0.75 -7.76
N SER A 544 4.76 1.98 -7.31
CA SER A 544 5.72 2.71 -6.49
C SER A 544 6.11 2.01 -5.18
N LEU A 545 7.41 1.86 -5.00
CA LEU A 545 8.08 1.24 -3.84
C LEU A 545 8.79 2.29 -2.97
N HIS A 546 8.43 3.58 -3.08
CA HIS A 546 9.09 4.68 -2.34
C HIS A 546 9.15 4.46 -0.82
N GLY A 547 8.12 3.81 -0.25
CA GLY A 547 8.07 3.50 1.18
C GLY A 547 9.13 2.50 1.65
N LEU A 548 9.88 1.89 0.71
CA LEU A 548 10.98 0.99 1.05
C LEU A 548 12.21 1.72 1.63
N VAL A 549 12.24 3.06 1.60
CA VAL A 549 13.27 3.86 2.27
C VAL A 549 13.46 3.47 3.74
N HIS A 550 12.39 3.06 4.41
CA HIS A 550 12.41 2.63 5.82
C HIS A 550 13.02 1.24 6.05
N TYR A 551 13.41 0.53 5.00
CA TYR A 551 14.06 -0.79 5.06
C TYR A 551 15.49 -0.77 4.48
N GLY A 552 16.16 0.38 4.53
CA GLY A 552 17.49 0.59 3.92
C GLY A 552 18.54 -0.48 4.28
N ASP A 553 18.55 -0.97 5.52
CA ASP A 553 19.48 -2.02 5.97
C ASP A 553 19.20 -3.36 5.26
N LEU A 554 17.93 -3.75 5.13
CA LEU A 554 17.55 -4.97 4.43
C LEU A 554 17.89 -4.88 2.93
N ILE A 555 17.66 -3.71 2.32
CA ILE A 555 18.00 -3.46 0.92
C ILE A 555 19.52 -3.55 0.72
N THR A 556 20.31 -2.97 1.62
CA THR A 556 21.77 -3.06 1.57
C THR A 556 22.24 -4.51 1.64
N GLY A 557 21.63 -5.32 2.51
CA GLY A 557 21.90 -6.76 2.58
C GLY A 557 21.52 -7.52 1.30
N GLU A 558 20.42 -7.16 0.63
CA GLU A 558 20.03 -7.75 -0.66
C GLU A 558 20.99 -7.35 -1.80
N ILE A 559 21.47 -6.10 -1.81
CA ILE A 559 22.50 -5.63 -2.76
C ILE A 559 23.78 -6.45 -2.59
N ASP A 560 24.24 -6.63 -1.35
CA ASP A 560 25.43 -7.43 -1.06
C ASP A 560 25.25 -8.89 -1.48
N SER A 561 24.06 -9.47 -1.27
CA SER A 561 23.69 -10.81 -1.73
C SER A 561 23.69 -10.93 -3.27
N CYS A 562 23.16 -9.93 -3.98
CA CYS A 562 23.18 -9.88 -5.45
C CYS A 562 24.59 -9.80 -6.02
N LEU A 563 25.47 -8.96 -5.44
CA LEU A 563 26.85 -8.78 -5.91
C LEU A 563 27.71 -10.05 -5.83
N GLN A 564 27.38 -10.96 -4.91
CA GLN A 564 28.06 -12.24 -4.76
C GLN A 564 27.66 -13.27 -5.83
N ASN A 565 26.58 -13.03 -6.58
CA ASN A 565 26.05 -13.98 -7.56
C ASN A 565 25.93 -13.34 -8.97
N PRO A 566 26.75 -13.75 -9.95
CA PRO A 566 26.73 -13.18 -11.30
C PRO A 566 25.36 -13.23 -11.98
N ASN A 567 24.57 -14.28 -11.73
CA ASN A 567 23.23 -14.44 -12.32
C ASN A 567 22.19 -13.45 -11.77
N ARG A 568 22.55 -12.66 -10.75
CA ARG A 568 21.69 -11.66 -10.13
C ARG A 568 22.20 -10.23 -10.33
N ALA A 569 23.41 -10.08 -10.88
CA ALA A 569 24.06 -8.78 -11.01
C ALA A 569 23.28 -7.83 -11.92
N GLU A 570 22.56 -8.34 -12.93
CA GLU A 570 21.74 -7.53 -13.84
C GLU A 570 20.62 -6.77 -13.11
N PHE A 571 20.12 -7.29 -11.98
CA PHE A 571 19.02 -6.70 -11.22
C PHE A 571 19.47 -5.60 -10.24
N LEU A 572 20.77 -5.34 -10.12
CA LEU A 572 21.29 -4.30 -9.22
C LEU A 572 20.86 -2.89 -9.62
N SER A 573 20.64 -2.66 -10.92
CA SER A 573 20.16 -1.38 -11.45
C SER A 573 18.80 -0.97 -10.89
N ALA A 574 17.95 -1.95 -10.56
CA ALA A 574 16.62 -1.71 -10.00
C ALA A 574 16.69 -0.93 -8.68
N TRP A 575 17.66 -1.24 -7.83
CA TRP A 575 17.85 -0.56 -6.56
C TRP A 575 18.30 0.90 -6.74
N LEU A 576 19.14 1.17 -7.74
CA LEU A 576 19.60 2.52 -8.05
C LEU A 576 18.45 3.41 -8.56
N GLY A 577 17.60 2.88 -9.44
CA GLY A 577 16.40 3.57 -9.89
C GLY A 577 15.47 3.87 -8.71
N LEU A 578 15.26 2.89 -7.84
CA LEU A 578 14.41 3.03 -6.66
C LEU A 578 14.89 4.12 -5.68
N PHE A 579 16.20 4.28 -5.48
CA PHE A 579 16.72 5.34 -4.59
C PHE A 579 16.32 6.75 -5.05
N SER A 580 16.16 6.98 -6.35
CA SER A 580 15.68 8.28 -6.86
C SER A 580 14.21 8.56 -6.53
N LYS A 581 13.42 7.51 -6.27
CA LYS A 581 11.99 7.61 -5.93
C LYS A 581 11.73 7.71 -4.43
N PHE A 582 12.68 7.36 -3.56
CA PHE A 582 12.50 7.42 -2.11
C PHE A 582 12.09 8.81 -1.57
N PRO A 583 12.57 9.95 -2.10
CA PRO A 583 12.08 11.26 -1.67
C PRO A 583 10.57 11.48 -1.90
N GLU A 584 9.92 10.69 -2.77
CA GLU A 584 8.47 10.72 -2.98
C GLU A 584 7.69 10.12 -1.80
N SER A 585 8.36 9.42 -0.87
CA SER A 585 7.73 8.94 0.37
C SER A 585 7.38 10.06 1.34
N VAL A 586 7.95 11.25 1.12
CA VAL A 586 7.71 12.42 1.94
C VAL A 586 6.57 13.24 1.33
N GLY A 587 5.42 13.20 1.99
CA GLY A 587 4.29 14.06 1.62
C GLY A 587 4.56 15.54 1.91
N TYR A 588 3.75 16.42 1.32
CA TYR A 588 3.84 17.89 1.45
C TYR A 588 3.93 18.38 2.91
N HIS A 589 3.29 17.68 3.85
CA HIS A 589 3.27 18.06 5.27
C HIS A 589 4.56 17.74 6.03
N ASN A 590 5.47 16.97 5.44
CA ASN A 590 6.75 16.58 6.03
C ASN A 590 7.93 17.02 5.16
N GLU A 591 7.79 18.07 4.32
CA GLU A 591 8.83 18.49 3.35
C GLU A 591 10.23 18.68 3.95
N GLU A 592 10.33 19.03 5.23
CA GLU A 592 11.58 19.12 5.99
C GLU A 592 12.38 17.80 6.03
N GLU A 593 11.73 16.63 5.92
CA GLU A 593 12.39 15.33 5.90
C GLU A 593 12.93 14.98 4.50
N LYS A 594 12.47 15.67 3.45
CA LYS A 594 12.85 15.37 2.07
C LYS A 594 14.35 15.54 1.80
N PRO A 595 15.04 16.60 2.28
CA PRO A 595 16.50 16.70 2.16
C PRO A 595 17.23 15.56 2.89
N VAL A 596 16.77 15.19 4.09
CA VAL A 596 17.38 14.12 4.89
C VAL A 596 17.29 12.77 4.17
N ILE A 597 16.13 12.46 3.61
CA ILE A 597 15.96 11.26 2.78
C ILE A 597 16.81 11.37 1.50
N GLY A 598 16.88 12.54 0.87
CA GLY A 598 17.73 12.78 -0.29
C GLY A 598 19.21 12.47 -0.02
N GLU A 599 19.75 12.94 1.09
CA GLU A 599 21.13 12.65 1.51
C GLU A 599 21.36 11.14 1.73
N LEU A 600 20.41 10.46 2.38
CA LEU A 600 20.43 9.00 2.53
C LEU A 600 20.46 8.29 1.17
N CYS A 601 19.63 8.73 0.22
CA CYS A 601 19.56 8.14 -1.12
C CYS A 601 20.89 8.30 -1.88
N VAL A 602 21.49 9.49 -1.83
CA VAL A 602 22.80 9.75 -2.44
C VAL A 602 23.88 8.85 -1.83
N LYS A 603 23.87 8.70 -0.51
CA LYS A 603 24.80 7.79 0.19
C LYS A 603 24.59 6.34 -0.25
N MET A 604 23.37 5.83 -0.20
CA MET A 604 23.05 4.46 -0.60
C MET A 604 23.42 4.19 -2.06
N ALA A 605 23.15 5.14 -2.96
CA ALA A 605 23.53 5.05 -4.36
C ALA A 605 25.05 5.02 -4.53
N THR A 606 25.78 5.92 -3.86
CA THR A 606 27.25 6.00 -3.91
C THR A 606 27.89 4.71 -3.40
N ASP A 607 27.42 4.20 -2.25
CA ASP A 607 27.91 2.95 -1.67
C ASP A 607 27.65 1.77 -2.62
N THR A 608 26.46 1.70 -3.20
CA THR A 608 26.07 0.65 -4.16
C THR A 608 26.92 0.70 -5.42
N ILE A 609 27.07 1.87 -6.05
CA ILE A 609 27.90 2.06 -7.24
C ILE A 609 29.35 1.71 -6.94
N THR A 610 29.89 2.14 -5.79
CA THR A 610 31.26 1.81 -5.38
C THR A 610 31.46 0.30 -5.25
N LYS A 611 30.51 -0.41 -4.63
CA LYS A 611 30.55 -1.87 -4.53
C LYS A 611 30.49 -2.55 -5.91
N ILE A 612 29.65 -2.06 -6.82
CA ILE A 612 29.56 -2.56 -8.20
C ILE A 612 30.89 -2.36 -8.94
N ILE A 613 31.46 -1.15 -8.89
CA ILE A 613 32.72 -0.83 -9.57
C ILE A 613 33.86 -1.68 -9.03
N THR A 614 33.97 -1.80 -7.71
CA THR A 614 34.97 -2.68 -7.07
C THR A 614 34.82 -4.12 -7.56
N LYS A 615 33.57 -4.62 -7.65
CA LYS A 615 33.34 -5.99 -8.13
C LYS A 615 33.71 -6.18 -9.59
N ILE A 616 33.42 -5.20 -10.45
CA ILE A 616 33.83 -5.21 -11.85
C ILE A 616 35.36 -5.21 -11.95
N GLY A 617 36.05 -4.40 -11.14
CA GLY A 617 37.51 -4.39 -11.04
C GLY A 617 38.09 -5.76 -10.67
N GLU A 618 37.57 -6.37 -9.61
CA GLU A 618 37.96 -7.74 -9.20
C GLU A 618 37.77 -8.77 -10.33
N LEU A 619 36.67 -8.68 -11.08
CA LEU A 619 36.42 -9.60 -12.20
C LEU A 619 37.41 -9.39 -13.34
N ILE A 620 37.70 -8.13 -13.69
CA ILE A 620 38.69 -7.79 -14.72
C ILE A 620 40.09 -8.26 -14.29
N ASP A 621 40.48 -8.05 -13.04
CA ASP A 621 41.77 -8.52 -12.50
C ASP A 621 41.88 -10.05 -12.55
N ASN A 622 40.81 -10.77 -12.21
CA ASN A 622 40.78 -12.23 -12.29
C ASN A 622 40.90 -12.74 -13.74
N ILE A 623 40.24 -12.06 -14.68
CA ILE A 623 40.36 -12.34 -16.11
C ILE A 623 41.81 -12.09 -16.57
N ALA A 624 42.38 -10.94 -16.23
CA ALA A 624 43.75 -10.58 -16.59
C ALA A 624 44.78 -11.57 -16.01
N ASN A 625 44.64 -11.94 -14.73
CA ASN A 625 45.49 -12.94 -14.09
C ASN A 625 45.37 -14.32 -14.77
N SER A 626 44.18 -14.69 -15.23
CA SER A 626 43.98 -15.94 -15.97
C SER A 626 44.74 -15.90 -17.31
N TYR A 627 44.68 -14.78 -18.05
CA TYR A 627 45.46 -14.60 -19.27
C TYR A 627 46.98 -14.65 -19.03
N ILE A 628 47.46 -14.00 -17.96
CA ILE A 628 48.88 -14.06 -17.57
C ILE A 628 49.29 -15.51 -17.26
N GLN A 629 48.45 -16.27 -16.55
CA GLN A 629 48.72 -17.69 -16.30
C GLN A 629 48.75 -18.52 -17.58
N PHE A 630 47.84 -18.29 -18.53
CA PHE A 630 47.87 -18.95 -19.83
C PHE A 630 49.15 -18.63 -20.60
N GLU A 631 49.61 -17.37 -20.58
CA GLU A 631 50.87 -16.99 -21.21
C GLU A 631 52.08 -17.63 -20.51
N GLN A 632 52.08 -17.72 -19.18
CA GLN A 632 53.12 -18.41 -18.42
C GLN A 632 53.24 -19.90 -18.77
N GLN A 633 52.12 -20.57 -19.09
CA GLN A 633 52.12 -21.96 -19.55
C GLN A 633 52.80 -22.13 -20.92
N LEU A 634 52.80 -21.08 -21.74
CA LEU A 634 53.45 -21.06 -23.06
C LEU A 634 54.95 -20.72 -22.99
N THR A 635 55.49 -20.39 -21.82
CA THR A 635 56.90 -20.02 -21.69
C THR A 635 57.84 -21.19 -22.01
N PRO A 636 58.98 -20.96 -22.67
CA PRO A 636 59.96 -22.01 -22.96
C PRO A 636 60.47 -22.74 -21.71
N ALA A 637 60.44 -22.10 -20.53
CA ALA A 637 60.83 -22.76 -19.27
C ALA A 637 59.91 -23.95 -18.92
N LYS A 638 58.64 -23.90 -19.31
CA LYS A 638 57.69 -25.00 -19.06
C LYS A 638 57.90 -26.19 -20.00
N SER A 639 58.50 -26.00 -21.18
CA SER A 639 58.82 -27.10 -22.09
C SER A 639 60.03 -27.93 -21.64
N ILE A 640 60.86 -27.43 -20.72
CA ILE A 640 62.00 -28.19 -20.16
C ILE A 640 61.53 -29.49 -19.48
N TYR A 641 60.35 -29.50 -18.84
CA TYR A 641 59.80 -30.71 -18.22
C TYR A 641 59.33 -31.76 -19.23
N LEU A 642 59.19 -31.37 -20.50
CA LEU A 642 58.89 -32.27 -21.61
C LEU A 642 60.16 -32.89 -22.19
N VAL A 643 61.34 -32.43 -21.80
CA VAL A 643 62.63 -32.80 -22.38
C VAL A 643 63.47 -33.51 -21.31
N SER A 644 63.71 -34.81 -21.47
CA SER A 644 64.68 -35.55 -20.67
C SER A 644 66.08 -35.46 -21.28
N ALA A 645 67.10 -35.31 -20.44
CA ALA A 645 68.49 -35.36 -20.86
C ALA A 645 69.04 -36.78 -20.66
N GLU A 646 69.45 -37.43 -21.74
CA GLU A 646 70.21 -38.69 -21.71
C GLU A 646 71.65 -38.42 -22.14
N SER A 647 72.61 -38.95 -21.38
CA SER A 647 74.04 -38.89 -21.73
C SER A 647 74.40 -40.11 -22.58
N VAL A 648 74.74 -39.88 -23.85
CA VAL A 648 75.21 -40.93 -24.77
C VAL A 648 76.60 -40.55 -25.27
N GLU A 649 77.59 -41.43 -25.07
CA GLU A 649 78.99 -41.26 -25.55
C GLU A 649 79.64 -39.92 -25.16
N GLY A 650 79.38 -39.43 -23.93
CA GLY A 650 79.96 -38.18 -23.43
C GLY A 650 79.31 -36.91 -23.99
N GLN A 651 78.25 -37.01 -24.80
CA GLN A 651 77.42 -35.91 -25.25
C GLN A 651 76.01 -35.98 -24.63
N ILE A 652 75.49 -34.83 -24.20
CA ILE A 652 74.13 -34.73 -23.66
C ILE A 652 73.15 -34.64 -24.83
N LYS A 653 72.27 -35.63 -24.97
CA LYS A 653 71.18 -35.65 -25.95
C LYS A 653 69.85 -35.42 -25.25
N TYR A 654 69.10 -34.46 -25.74
CA TYR A 654 67.78 -34.10 -25.22
C TYR A 654 66.69 -34.85 -26.00
N ILE A 655 65.83 -35.60 -25.31
CA ILE A 655 64.75 -36.41 -25.91
C ILE A 655 63.42 -35.96 -25.30
N ILE A 656 62.36 -35.87 -26.11
CA ILE A 656 61.03 -35.52 -25.62
C ILE A 656 60.43 -36.73 -24.90
N SER A 657 59.93 -36.54 -23.68
CA SER A 657 59.34 -37.62 -22.86
C SER A 657 58.16 -38.28 -23.58
N PRO A 658 58.12 -39.62 -23.70
CA PRO A 658 57.12 -40.33 -24.49
C PRO A 658 55.70 -40.31 -23.89
N ASN A 659 55.51 -39.90 -22.63
CA ASN A 659 54.19 -39.80 -21.99
C ASN A 659 53.37 -38.56 -22.41
N VAL A 660 53.82 -37.80 -23.41
CA VAL A 660 53.18 -36.55 -23.89
C VAL A 660 52.84 -36.59 -25.39
N MET A 661 53.04 -37.73 -26.06
CA MET A 661 52.36 -38.04 -27.33
C MET A 661 51.13 -38.90 -27.06
#